data_AF-A0A2M6XYC5-F1
#
_entry.id   AF-A0A2M6XYC5-F1
#
_cell.length_a   1.000
_cell.length_b   1.000
_cell.length_c   1.000
_cell.angle_alpha   90.00
_cell.angle_beta   90.00
_cell.angle_gamma   90.00
#
_symmetry.space_group_name_H-M   'P 1'
#
loop_
_entity.id
_entity.type
_entity.pdbx_description
1 polymer ?
#
loop_
_entity_poly.entity_id
_entity_poly.type
_entity_poly.pdbx_seq_one_letter_code
_entity_poly.pdbx_strand_id
1 'polypeptide(L)'
;MSPTLLNFTGLGEKELAELDAACGWSLNIPELKEVQRYFKKAGRQPARGELETIAQTWSEHCKHKTFSGPVSFLNGKKTRKYRNLFKETIVKATRTLNKKWCLSVFTDNAGIVEFGSGGKWGLAFKAETHNHPCAVEPYGGAETGVGGVIRDILGVGLGAKPVLNTDNFCFGRLDDKRELPRNSHPPERIMRGVVEGVRDYGNRIGIPTASGGIYFDDGYLLNPLVYVGCAGLIPTDKIEKKVHPGDRIVSIGGRTGRDGIHGATFSSANIDEETSASAVQIGHAVNEKKALDALMRARDQGLYNAVTDCGAGGFSSAIGELGSKTGARVRLERALLKDTRIEPWEIWVSESQERMILSVPKAKLKRLEAVLKSESCEYCVLGEFPGDGRLVVTHGKEKVVDLPMSFLHGGVPNFEKPAVRRKVRISSGPPAAHAGYGLILKELLAHPNVCSRHSVITQYDHEVQGGTAIKPLQGRYGDGPGDATVICPRAATLDQDDYAGFAVTHGFGPGVGKIDPYQMALHSVDEAVRNLLCVGAEVSRTAILDNFCAASPRDPEVMGDLVLAAEGCHDAAMAYGAPFISGKDSFYNQAKDADGREYPIPISLLISATAPVPDVRKALTMNFKEPGNALYLAGLSRRGMGGSVYNDMSFSGNNLVSPLDMKAAVKLYAALLKAMRAGCVAAAHDVSQGGLGVTLAEMAFAGGFGARLDLAGAAAEKGLTRLELLFGESPARLVLEVIKEKETEFLRLVKGLPVTEIGYVSEDPVLDAAFGPERLFCEDINALKDRWKRELL
;
A
#
# COMPACT_ATOMS: atom_id res chain seq x y z
N MET A 1 -36.48 -4.33 18.74
CA MET A 1 -35.35 -4.43 19.68
C MET A 1 -35.32 -5.83 20.25
N SER A 2 -34.20 -6.54 20.19
CA SER A 2 -34.04 -7.80 20.93
C SER A 2 -34.30 -7.54 22.42
N PRO A 3 -35.06 -8.40 23.14
CA PRO A 3 -35.26 -8.29 24.59
C PRO A 3 -33.94 -8.13 25.37
N THR A 4 -32.84 -8.67 24.83
CA THR A 4 -31.50 -8.65 25.43
C THR A 4 -30.88 -7.25 25.53
N LEU A 5 -31.16 -6.35 24.58
CA LEU A 5 -30.65 -4.97 24.61
C LEU A 5 -31.30 -4.13 25.71
N LEU A 6 -32.54 -4.46 26.10
CA LEU A 6 -33.28 -3.77 27.15
C LEU A 6 -32.70 -4.02 28.55
N ASN A 7 -31.80 -4.99 28.70
CA ASN A 7 -31.09 -5.27 29.95
C ASN A 7 -29.55 -5.26 29.77
N PHE A 8 -29.02 -4.57 28.76
CA PHE A 8 -27.59 -4.60 28.43
C PHE A 8 -26.69 -4.31 29.65
N THR A 9 -27.04 -3.32 30.48
CA THR A 9 -26.25 -3.00 31.69
C THR A 9 -26.29 -4.10 32.76
N GLY A 10 -27.29 -4.98 32.74
CA GLY A 10 -27.44 -6.07 33.71
C GLY A 10 -26.74 -7.38 33.31
N LEU A 11 -26.31 -7.51 32.05
CA LEU A 11 -25.75 -8.75 31.52
C LEU A 11 -24.40 -9.11 32.17
N GLY A 12 -24.20 -10.41 32.45
CA GLY A 12 -22.92 -10.99 32.82
C GLY A 12 -21.98 -11.16 31.62
N GLU A 13 -20.72 -11.55 31.87
CA GLU A 13 -19.70 -11.67 30.81
C GLU A 13 -20.07 -12.64 29.70
N LYS A 14 -20.64 -13.80 30.06
CA LYS A 14 -21.06 -14.82 29.10
C LYS A 14 -22.16 -14.29 28.18
N GLU A 15 -23.16 -13.62 28.75
CA GLU A 15 -24.27 -13.04 28.00
C GLU A 15 -23.82 -11.88 27.10
N LEU A 16 -22.82 -11.11 27.52
CA LEU A 16 -22.17 -10.09 26.68
C LEU A 16 -21.45 -10.73 25.50
N ALA A 17 -20.71 -11.81 25.72
CA ALA A 17 -20.01 -12.54 24.66
C ALA A 17 -21.00 -13.10 23.62
N GLU A 18 -22.10 -13.70 24.09
CA GLU A 18 -23.16 -14.25 23.24
C GLU A 18 -23.86 -13.13 22.45
N LEU A 19 -24.10 -11.98 23.07
CA LEU A 19 -24.69 -10.82 22.40
C LEU A 19 -23.77 -10.23 21.33
N ASP A 20 -22.47 -10.09 21.63
CA ASP A 20 -21.46 -9.62 20.67
C ASP A 20 -21.37 -10.53 19.45
N ALA A 21 -21.29 -11.85 19.68
CA ALA A 21 -21.27 -12.85 18.62
C ALA A 21 -22.54 -12.82 17.76
N ALA A 22 -23.71 -12.67 18.38
CA ALA A 22 -24.99 -12.60 17.67
C ALA A 22 -25.16 -11.29 16.86
N CYS A 23 -24.48 -10.22 17.25
CA CYS A 23 -24.60 -8.90 16.61
C CYS A 23 -23.43 -8.56 15.67
N GLY A 24 -22.33 -9.33 15.70
CA GLY A 24 -21.17 -9.12 14.82
C GLY A 24 -20.37 -7.84 15.11
N TRP A 25 -20.36 -7.39 16.37
CA TRP A 25 -19.63 -6.16 16.76
C TRP A 25 -18.12 -6.37 16.89
N SER A 26 -17.67 -7.61 17.11
CA SER A 26 -16.26 -7.96 17.28
C SER A 26 -15.58 -7.17 18.41
N LEU A 27 -16.33 -6.81 19.46
CA LEU A 27 -15.80 -6.17 20.67
C LEU A 27 -15.33 -7.22 21.66
N ASN A 28 -14.22 -6.96 22.34
CA ASN A 28 -13.77 -7.84 23.42
C ASN A 28 -14.54 -7.57 24.74
N ILE A 29 -14.51 -8.53 25.66
CA ILE A 29 -15.21 -8.41 26.96
C ILE A 29 -14.83 -7.15 27.73
N PRO A 30 -13.54 -6.77 27.83
CA PRO A 30 -13.18 -5.50 28.46
C PRO A 30 -13.81 -4.26 27.80
N GLU A 31 -13.89 -4.20 26.47
CA GLU A 31 -14.56 -3.12 25.72
C GLU A 31 -16.06 -3.08 26.06
N LEU A 32 -16.75 -4.22 25.99
CA LEU A 32 -18.17 -4.32 26.33
C LEU A 32 -18.46 -3.89 27.78
N LYS A 33 -17.58 -4.24 28.72
CA LYS A 33 -17.68 -3.79 30.12
C LYS A 33 -17.49 -2.28 30.29
N GLU A 34 -16.61 -1.66 29.50
CA GLU A 34 -16.46 -0.20 29.50
C GLU A 34 -17.73 0.48 29.02
N VAL A 35 -18.33 -0.04 27.95
CA VAL A 35 -19.61 0.41 27.42
C VAL A 35 -20.72 0.24 28.47
N GLN A 36 -20.81 -0.92 29.12
CA GLN A 36 -21.76 -1.13 30.23
C GLN A 36 -21.56 -0.12 31.36
N ARG A 37 -20.30 0.16 31.75
CA ARG A 37 -20.00 1.11 32.83
C ARG A 37 -20.47 2.51 32.45
N TYR A 38 -20.24 2.94 31.22
CA TYR A 38 -20.73 4.22 30.72
C TYR A 38 -22.26 4.32 30.81
N PHE A 39 -22.99 3.33 30.30
CA PHE A 39 -24.46 3.35 30.31
C PHE A 39 -25.06 3.22 31.71
N LYS A 40 -24.44 2.44 32.61
CA LYS A 40 -24.77 2.43 34.06
C LYS A 40 -24.66 3.82 34.67
N LYS A 41 -23.53 4.50 34.43
CA LYS A 41 -23.29 5.86 34.93
C LYS A 41 -24.27 6.87 34.34
N ALA A 42 -24.67 6.70 33.08
CA ALA A 42 -25.65 7.53 32.41
C ALA A 42 -27.10 7.26 32.87
N GLY A 43 -27.35 6.21 33.66
CA GLY A 43 -28.67 5.86 34.18
C GLY A 43 -29.66 5.38 33.12
N ARG A 44 -29.18 4.82 32.00
CA ARG A 44 -30.04 4.36 30.89
C ARG A 44 -29.43 3.17 30.14
N GLN A 45 -30.27 2.46 29.38
CA GLN A 45 -29.80 1.46 28.42
C GLN A 45 -29.29 2.11 27.12
N PRO A 46 -28.38 1.45 26.39
CA PRO A 46 -28.01 1.85 25.03
C PRO A 46 -29.13 1.60 24.02
N ALA A 47 -29.21 2.46 23.01
CA ALA A 47 -29.90 2.13 21.76
C ALA A 47 -28.99 1.28 20.86
N ARG A 48 -29.58 0.51 19.94
CA ARG A 48 -28.81 -0.32 18.99
C ARG A 48 -27.81 0.53 18.20
N GLY A 49 -28.25 1.66 17.63
CA GLY A 49 -27.38 2.54 16.86
C GLY A 49 -26.16 3.05 17.64
N GLU A 50 -26.26 3.20 18.97
CA GLU A 50 -25.13 3.59 19.82
C GLU A 50 -24.09 2.48 19.94
N LEU A 51 -24.52 1.24 20.11
CA LEU A 51 -23.63 0.07 20.17
C LEU A 51 -22.97 -0.19 18.83
N GLU A 52 -23.72 -0.10 17.73
CA GLU A 52 -23.18 -0.22 16.37
C GLU A 52 -22.16 0.90 16.10
N THR A 53 -22.46 2.14 16.50
CA THR A 53 -21.52 3.29 16.39
C THR A 53 -20.23 3.03 17.17
N ILE A 54 -20.34 2.53 18.41
CA ILE A 54 -19.17 2.20 19.24
C ILE A 54 -18.37 1.05 18.64
N ALA A 55 -19.03 -0.02 18.19
CA ALA A 55 -18.39 -1.19 17.59
C ALA A 55 -17.53 -0.80 16.39
N GLN A 56 -18.09 -0.02 15.46
CA GLN A 56 -17.35 0.48 14.30
C GLN A 56 -16.20 1.39 14.69
N THR A 57 -16.46 2.34 15.61
CA THR A 57 -15.44 3.32 16.03
C THR A 57 -14.32 2.69 16.86
N TRP A 58 -14.57 1.61 17.60
CA TRP A 58 -13.59 0.93 18.46
C TRP A 58 -13.00 -0.34 17.82
N SER A 59 -13.36 -0.62 16.56
CA SER A 59 -12.81 -1.73 15.78
C SER A 59 -11.28 -1.62 15.63
N GLU A 60 -10.64 -2.75 15.29
CA GLU A 60 -9.22 -2.73 14.96
C GLU A 60 -8.95 -1.81 13.77
N HIS A 61 -9.81 -1.90 12.75
CA HIS A 61 -9.72 -1.11 11.53
C HIS A 61 -9.71 0.42 11.76
N CYS A 62 -10.46 0.92 12.75
CA CYS A 62 -10.57 2.37 13.00
C CYS A 62 -9.64 2.90 14.10
N LYS A 63 -9.29 2.09 15.12
CA LYS A 63 -8.42 2.53 16.24
C LYS A 63 -7.00 1.98 16.21
N HIS A 64 -6.71 1.04 15.31
CA HIS A 64 -5.39 0.43 15.15
C HIS A 64 -4.85 -0.06 16.50
N LYS A 65 -5.67 -0.78 17.28
CA LYS A 65 -5.42 -1.05 18.72
C LYS A 65 -4.16 -1.88 18.93
N THR A 66 -3.78 -2.71 17.96
CA THR A 66 -2.55 -3.49 17.94
C THR A 66 -1.33 -2.58 17.95
N PHE A 67 -1.30 -1.60 17.04
CA PHE A 67 -0.19 -0.68 16.88
C PHE A 67 -0.20 0.46 17.90
N SER A 68 -1.37 0.89 18.36
CA SER A 68 -1.53 2.00 19.29
C SER A 68 -1.48 1.60 20.77
N GLY A 69 -1.60 0.30 21.07
CA GLY A 69 -1.56 -0.24 22.44
C GLY A 69 -0.14 -0.56 22.96
N PRO A 70 -0.01 -0.84 24.27
CA PRO A 70 1.24 -1.25 24.86
C PRO A 70 1.60 -2.69 24.46
N VAL A 71 2.91 -2.93 24.27
CA VAL A 71 3.46 -4.21 23.82
C VAL A 71 4.64 -4.58 24.70
N SER A 72 4.71 -5.84 25.14
CA SER A 72 5.87 -6.40 25.86
C SER A 72 6.53 -7.48 25.01
N PHE A 73 7.66 -7.14 24.39
CA PHE A 73 8.38 -7.99 23.44
C PHE A 73 9.57 -8.73 24.07
N LEU A 74 9.50 -10.06 24.08
CA LEU A 74 10.56 -10.95 24.53
C LEU A 74 11.43 -11.41 23.35
N ASN A 75 12.70 -10.99 23.34
CA ASN A 75 13.71 -11.40 22.37
C ASN A 75 14.85 -12.12 23.11
N GLY A 76 14.82 -13.46 23.11
CA GLY A 76 15.73 -14.28 23.91
C GLY A 76 15.52 -14.04 25.41
N LYS A 77 16.52 -13.48 26.09
CA LYS A 77 16.45 -13.14 27.53
C LYS A 77 16.10 -11.67 27.80
N LYS A 78 15.93 -10.86 26.76
CA LYS A 78 15.67 -9.42 26.88
C LYS A 78 14.20 -9.12 26.63
N THR A 79 13.58 -8.35 27.52
CA THR A 79 12.22 -7.83 27.33
C THR A 79 12.31 -6.33 27.00
N ARG A 80 11.72 -5.93 25.88
CA ARG A 80 11.50 -4.52 25.51
C ARG A 80 10.02 -4.20 25.65
N LYS A 81 9.71 -3.00 26.13
CA LYS A 81 8.33 -2.55 26.29
C LYS A 81 8.08 -1.30 25.46
N TYR A 82 6.94 -1.29 24.78
CA TYR A 82 6.39 -0.14 24.06
C TYR A 82 5.08 0.26 24.73
N ARG A 83 4.85 1.56 24.88
CA ARG A 83 3.54 2.09 25.30
C ARG A 83 2.61 2.26 24.12
N ASN A 84 3.17 2.59 22.96
CA ASN A 84 2.46 2.71 21.69
C ASN A 84 3.48 2.42 20.57
N LEU A 85 3.43 1.20 20.02
CA LEU A 85 4.41 0.71 19.05
C LEU A 85 4.52 1.69 17.86
N PHE A 86 3.40 2.09 17.27
CA PHE A 86 3.35 3.02 16.14
C PHE A 86 4.01 4.37 16.42
N LYS A 87 3.70 4.98 17.58
CA LYS A 87 4.23 6.29 17.94
C LYS A 87 5.72 6.24 18.25
N GLU A 88 6.20 5.12 18.77
CA GLU A 88 7.59 4.92 19.18
C GLU A 88 8.50 4.41 18.05
N THR A 89 7.92 3.93 16.94
CA THR A 89 8.64 3.54 15.72
C THR A 89 8.33 4.47 14.55
N ILE A 90 7.21 4.27 13.85
CA ILE A 90 6.86 4.94 12.58
C ILE A 90 6.75 6.46 12.75
N VAL A 91 5.91 6.92 13.68
CA VAL A 91 5.72 8.37 13.91
C VAL A 91 7.00 9.01 14.46
N LYS A 92 7.75 8.28 15.29
CA LYS A 92 9.02 8.76 15.85
C LYS A 92 10.04 9.04 14.75
N ALA A 93 10.15 8.16 13.75
CA ALA A 93 11.05 8.35 12.62
C ALA A 93 10.73 9.67 11.89
N THR A 94 9.48 9.84 11.46
CA THR A 94 9.04 11.07 10.77
C THR A 94 9.23 12.34 11.61
N ARG A 95 8.86 12.30 12.89
CA ARG A 95 9.05 13.46 13.80
C ARG A 95 10.52 13.79 14.05
N THR A 96 11.39 12.79 14.10
CA THR A 96 12.83 12.99 14.30
C THR A 96 13.46 13.56 13.04
N LEU A 97 13.06 13.06 11.86
CA LEU A 97 13.52 13.57 10.57
C LEU A 97 13.05 15.01 10.30
N ASN A 98 11.83 15.35 10.73
CA ASN A 98 11.24 16.70 10.71
C ASN A 98 11.49 17.45 9.39
N LYS A 99 11.20 16.79 8.27
CA LYS A 99 11.44 17.35 6.94
C LYS A 99 10.43 18.46 6.66
N LYS A 100 10.91 19.67 6.38
CA LYS A 100 10.04 20.85 6.10
C LYS A 100 9.15 20.68 4.88
N TRP A 101 9.56 19.83 3.94
CA TRP A 101 8.78 19.51 2.75
C TRP A 101 7.67 18.48 3.02
N CYS A 102 7.54 17.92 4.21
CA CYS A 102 6.34 17.20 4.65
C CYS A 102 5.32 18.23 5.17
N LEU A 103 4.27 18.48 4.38
CA LEU A 103 3.29 19.55 4.64
C LEU A 103 2.18 19.11 5.60
N SER A 104 1.78 17.84 5.57
CA SER A 104 0.78 17.24 6.46
C SER A 104 1.06 15.76 6.62
N VAL A 105 1.19 15.26 7.85
CA VAL A 105 1.50 13.85 8.13
C VAL A 105 0.75 13.37 9.37
N PHE A 106 0.12 12.19 9.31
CA PHE A 106 -0.64 11.57 10.40
C PHE A 106 -1.80 12.41 10.99
N THR A 107 -2.32 13.37 10.23
CA THR A 107 -3.39 14.28 10.69
C THR A 107 -4.62 14.29 9.81
N ASP A 108 -4.59 13.57 8.69
CA ASP A 108 -5.63 13.55 7.66
C ASP A 108 -5.64 12.19 6.93
N ASN A 109 -6.54 11.98 5.98
CA ASN A 109 -6.72 10.73 5.24
C ASN A 109 -5.47 10.28 4.47
N ALA A 110 -4.63 11.23 4.07
CA ALA A 110 -3.38 10.99 3.34
C ALA A 110 -2.26 11.91 3.84
N GLY A 111 -1.02 11.49 3.59
CA GLY A 111 0.17 12.30 3.83
C GLY A 111 0.46 13.22 2.65
N ILE A 112 0.90 14.45 2.90
CA ILE A 112 1.18 15.47 1.88
C ILE A 112 2.63 15.90 1.94
N VAL A 113 3.31 15.88 0.79
CA VAL A 113 4.65 16.42 0.60
C VAL A 113 4.63 17.57 -0.40
N GLU A 114 5.58 18.49 -0.33
CA GLU A 114 5.72 19.59 -1.28
C GLU A 114 6.04 19.05 -2.69
N PHE A 115 5.37 19.62 -3.70
CA PHE A 115 5.52 19.27 -5.10
C PHE A 115 5.71 20.51 -6.00
N GLY A 116 6.44 20.32 -7.10
CA GLY A 116 6.62 21.31 -8.16
C GLY A 116 7.55 22.48 -7.80
N SER A 117 7.67 23.41 -8.74
CA SER A 117 8.46 24.62 -8.56
C SER A 117 7.69 25.70 -7.77
N GLY A 118 8.35 26.34 -6.81
CA GLY A 118 7.78 27.49 -6.08
C GLY A 118 6.78 27.19 -4.96
N GLY A 119 6.65 25.93 -4.51
CA GLY A 119 5.92 25.57 -3.27
C GLY A 119 4.40 25.82 -3.32
N LYS A 120 3.82 25.86 -4.53
CA LYS A 120 2.37 26.10 -4.74
C LYS A 120 1.52 24.84 -4.58
N TRP A 121 2.12 23.67 -4.76
CA TRP A 121 1.43 22.39 -4.77
C TRP A 121 1.96 21.46 -3.69
N GLY A 122 1.06 20.64 -3.15
CA GLY A 122 1.38 19.43 -2.40
C GLY A 122 0.97 18.20 -3.20
N LEU A 123 1.74 17.12 -3.04
CA LEU A 123 1.42 15.77 -3.49
C LEU A 123 0.94 14.98 -2.28
N ALA A 124 -0.33 14.60 -2.29
CA ALA A 124 -0.91 13.66 -1.36
C ALA A 124 -0.70 12.23 -1.87
N PHE A 125 -0.33 11.30 -0.99
CA PHE A 125 -0.22 9.89 -1.34
C PHE A 125 -0.75 9.01 -0.21
N LYS A 126 -1.55 8.00 -0.59
CA LYS A 126 -2.18 7.04 0.30
C LYS A 126 -2.19 5.65 -0.36
N ALA A 127 -2.00 4.63 0.46
CA ALA A 127 -2.20 3.23 0.10
C ALA A 127 -3.05 2.55 1.18
N GLU A 128 -3.99 1.72 0.75
CA GLU A 128 -4.96 0.97 1.54
C GLU A 128 -4.92 -0.52 1.16
N THR A 129 -5.69 -1.34 1.86
CA THR A 129 -5.82 -2.78 1.60
C THR A 129 -7.27 -3.22 1.58
N HIS A 130 -7.61 -4.21 0.76
CA HIS A 130 -8.99 -4.75 0.68
C HIS A 130 -9.03 -6.28 0.65
N ASN A 131 -8.29 -6.92 1.56
CA ASN A 131 -7.96 -8.35 1.54
C ASN A 131 -9.17 -9.28 1.71
N HIS A 132 -9.89 -9.19 2.85
CA HIS A 132 -11.01 -10.09 3.16
C HIS A 132 -12.14 -10.01 2.15
N PRO A 133 -12.58 -8.80 1.70
CA PRO A 133 -13.59 -8.71 0.65
C PRO A 133 -13.13 -9.39 -0.65
N CYS A 134 -11.86 -9.20 -1.04
CA CYS A 134 -11.31 -9.82 -2.24
C CYS A 134 -11.17 -11.35 -2.14
N ALA A 135 -11.07 -11.90 -0.92
CA ALA A 135 -11.06 -13.35 -0.71
C ALA A 135 -12.43 -13.99 -1.03
N VAL A 136 -13.52 -13.26 -0.79
CA VAL A 136 -14.90 -13.76 -0.86
C VAL A 136 -15.58 -13.38 -2.17
N GLU A 137 -15.46 -12.11 -2.58
CA GLU A 137 -15.98 -11.57 -3.83
C GLU A 137 -14.89 -10.68 -4.47
N PRO A 138 -13.99 -11.27 -5.27
CA PRO A 138 -12.78 -10.61 -5.76
C PRO A 138 -13.01 -9.33 -6.58
N TYR A 139 -14.07 -9.29 -7.41
CA TYR A 139 -14.31 -8.20 -8.34
C TYR A 139 -14.76 -6.91 -7.63
N GLY A 140 -15.87 -6.98 -6.89
CA GLY A 140 -16.41 -5.88 -6.10
C GLY A 140 -15.47 -5.52 -4.94
N GLY A 141 -14.79 -6.51 -4.35
CA GLY A 141 -13.72 -6.28 -3.39
C GLY A 141 -12.64 -5.34 -3.94
N ALA A 142 -12.11 -5.61 -5.13
CA ALA A 142 -11.07 -4.77 -5.72
C ALA A 142 -11.60 -3.39 -6.16
N GLU A 143 -12.78 -3.34 -6.79
CA GLU A 143 -13.43 -2.08 -7.18
C GLU A 143 -13.58 -1.12 -6.00
N THR A 144 -14.12 -1.62 -4.89
CA THR A 144 -14.38 -0.80 -3.69
C THR A 144 -13.10 -0.41 -2.96
N GLY A 145 -12.05 -1.23 -3.04
CA GLY A 145 -10.71 -0.84 -2.61
C GLY A 145 -10.19 0.37 -3.39
N VAL A 146 -10.22 0.31 -4.73
CA VAL A 146 -9.75 1.41 -5.59
C VAL A 146 -10.57 2.68 -5.36
N GLY A 147 -11.91 2.58 -5.35
CA GLY A 147 -12.76 3.73 -5.04
C GLY A 147 -12.51 4.31 -3.65
N GLY A 148 -12.32 3.45 -2.64
CA GLY A 148 -11.98 3.88 -1.28
C GLY A 148 -10.73 4.75 -1.22
N VAL A 149 -9.62 4.28 -1.78
CA VAL A 149 -8.35 5.04 -1.73
C VAL A 149 -8.37 6.31 -2.59
N ILE A 150 -9.16 6.34 -3.67
CA ILE A 150 -9.41 7.57 -4.43
C ILE A 150 -10.16 8.58 -3.56
N ARG A 151 -11.19 8.15 -2.82
CA ARG A 151 -11.92 9.02 -1.90
C ARG A 151 -11.06 9.53 -0.75
N ASP A 152 -10.07 8.78 -0.28
CA ASP A 152 -9.09 9.29 0.68
C ASP A 152 -8.32 10.51 0.14
N ILE A 153 -7.91 10.46 -1.14
CA ILE A 153 -7.27 11.58 -1.83
C ILE A 153 -8.25 12.73 -2.06
N LEU A 154 -9.53 12.45 -2.33
CA LEU A 154 -10.57 13.48 -2.38
C LEU A 154 -10.90 14.07 -0.99
N GLY A 155 -10.64 13.32 0.08
CA GLY A 155 -10.91 13.70 1.46
C GLY A 155 -9.78 14.48 2.13
N VAL A 156 -8.55 14.40 1.62
CA VAL A 156 -7.39 15.08 2.22
C VAL A 156 -7.46 16.60 2.02
N GLY A 157 -7.26 17.37 3.09
CA GLY A 157 -7.43 18.83 3.08
C GLY A 157 -8.82 19.23 2.58
N LEU A 158 -8.87 20.21 1.68
CA LEU A 158 -10.11 20.56 0.98
C LEU A 158 -10.28 19.77 -0.33
N GLY A 159 -9.60 18.64 -0.50
CA GLY A 159 -9.69 17.73 -1.63
C GLY A 159 -8.55 17.87 -2.63
N ALA A 160 -7.72 16.82 -2.73
CA ALA A 160 -6.69 16.70 -3.76
C ALA A 160 -7.29 16.11 -5.03
N LYS A 161 -6.73 16.47 -6.20
CA LYS A 161 -7.09 15.91 -7.50
C LYS A 161 -6.28 14.63 -7.74
N PRO A 162 -6.89 13.43 -7.79
CA PRO A 162 -6.20 12.18 -8.13
C PRO A 162 -5.54 12.26 -9.51
N VAL A 163 -4.30 11.78 -9.60
CA VAL A 163 -3.49 11.78 -10.84
C VAL A 163 -2.85 10.43 -11.15
N LEU A 164 -2.81 9.50 -10.19
CA LEU A 164 -2.21 8.18 -10.34
C LEU A 164 -2.83 7.21 -9.33
N ASN A 165 -3.16 6.01 -9.78
CA ASN A 165 -3.44 4.85 -8.95
C ASN A 165 -2.26 3.87 -9.00
N THR A 166 -2.12 3.08 -7.94
CA THR A 166 -1.13 2.01 -7.83
C THR A 166 -1.76 0.74 -7.28
N ASP A 167 -1.18 -0.42 -7.58
CA ASP A 167 -1.70 -1.71 -7.11
C ASP A 167 -0.61 -2.76 -6.84
N ASN A 168 -0.68 -3.42 -5.68
CA ASN A 168 0.19 -4.56 -5.40
C ASN A 168 -0.66 -5.74 -4.94
N PHE A 169 -0.45 -6.91 -5.53
CA PHE A 169 -1.26 -8.09 -5.24
C PHE A 169 -0.42 -9.25 -4.74
N CYS A 170 -0.98 -10.00 -3.79
CA CYS A 170 -0.45 -11.30 -3.37
C CYS A 170 -1.51 -12.38 -3.55
N PHE A 171 -1.16 -13.46 -4.24
CA PHE A 171 -2.06 -14.58 -4.50
C PHE A 171 -1.42 -15.92 -4.15
N GLY A 172 -2.25 -16.93 -3.90
CA GLY A 172 -1.82 -18.32 -3.93
C GLY A 172 -1.23 -18.69 -5.29
N ARG A 173 -0.43 -19.77 -5.35
CA ARG A 173 0.12 -20.26 -6.62
C ARG A 173 -1.02 -20.65 -7.58
N LEU A 174 -0.92 -20.21 -8.84
CA LEU A 174 -2.00 -20.35 -9.83
C LEU A 174 -2.25 -21.81 -10.25
N ASP A 175 -1.24 -22.66 -10.14
CA ASP A 175 -1.29 -24.09 -10.47
C ASP A 175 -1.60 -24.98 -9.25
N ASP A 176 -2.01 -24.38 -8.13
CA ASP A 176 -2.37 -25.10 -6.91
C ASP A 176 -3.62 -25.98 -7.13
N LYS A 177 -3.52 -27.24 -6.66
CA LYS A 177 -4.56 -28.27 -6.81
C LYS A 177 -5.05 -28.79 -5.46
N ARG A 178 -4.65 -28.17 -4.35
CA ARG A 178 -5.11 -28.55 -3.01
C ARG A 178 -6.62 -28.37 -2.90
N GLU A 179 -7.24 -29.21 -2.09
CA GLU A 179 -8.65 -29.07 -1.74
C GLU A 179 -8.85 -27.77 -0.94
N LEU A 180 -9.86 -26.99 -1.34
CA LEU A 180 -10.17 -25.70 -0.73
C LEU A 180 -11.41 -25.83 0.16
N PRO A 181 -11.51 -25.02 1.24
CA PRO A 181 -12.74 -24.88 2.00
C PRO A 181 -13.92 -24.51 1.11
N ARG A 182 -15.13 -24.90 1.51
CA ARG A 182 -16.35 -24.78 0.69
C ARG A 182 -16.62 -23.37 0.12
N ASN A 183 -16.28 -22.33 0.87
CA ASN A 183 -16.51 -20.93 0.48
C ASN A 183 -15.25 -20.20 -0.02
N SER A 184 -14.16 -20.93 -0.25
CA SER A 184 -12.93 -20.37 -0.81
C SER A 184 -12.90 -20.50 -2.34
N HIS A 185 -12.22 -19.57 -3.01
CA HIS A 185 -12.06 -19.59 -4.47
C HIS A 185 -10.64 -20.00 -4.85
N PRO A 186 -10.45 -20.67 -6.01
CA PRO A 186 -9.12 -20.92 -6.55
C PRO A 186 -8.34 -19.61 -6.80
N PRO A 187 -7.00 -19.59 -6.63
CA PRO A 187 -6.18 -18.39 -6.83
C PRO A 187 -6.37 -17.73 -8.20
N GLU A 188 -6.52 -18.51 -9.26
CA GLU A 188 -6.79 -17.99 -10.62
C GLU A 188 -8.08 -17.18 -10.68
N ARG A 189 -9.15 -17.66 -10.01
CA ARG A 189 -10.44 -16.95 -9.96
C ARG A 189 -10.32 -15.65 -9.17
N ILE A 190 -9.59 -15.67 -8.05
CA ILE A 190 -9.34 -14.48 -7.23
C ILE A 190 -8.55 -13.45 -8.03
N MET A 191 -7.43 -13.85 -8.64
CA MET A 191 -6.58 -12.97 -9.43
C MET A 191 -7.35 -12.32 -10.58
N ARG A 192 -8.09 -13.10 -11.37
CA ARG A 192 -8.89 -12.57 -12.48
C ARG A 192 -9.91 -11.54 -12.00
N GLY A 193 -10.67 -11.84 -10.96
CA GLY A 193 -11.67 -10.91 -10.45
C GLY A 193 -11.06 -9.63 -9.86
N VAL A 194 -9.95 -9.73 -9.12
CA VAL A 194 -9.24 -8.54 -8.61
C VAL A 194 -8.75 -7.65 -9.76
N VAL A 195 -8.11 -8.23 -10.77
CA VAL A 195 -7.61 -7.49 -11.93
C VAL A 195 -8.75 -6.83 -12.70
N GLU A 196 -9.85 -7.54 -12.93
CA GLU A 196 -11.05 -7.00 -13.58
C GLU A 196 -11.68 -5.85 -12.78
N GLY A 197 -11.73 -5.96 -11.45
CA GLY A 197 -12.28 -4.91 -10.59
C GLY A 197 -11.42 -3.64 -10.59
N VAL A 198 -10.09 -3.78 -10.48
CA VAL A 198 -9.17 -2.62 -10.58
C VAL A 198 -9.29 -1.95 -11.95
N ARG A 199 -9.30 -2.76 -13.02
CA ARG A 199 -9.48 -2.28 -14.40
C ARG A 199 -10.75 -1.47 -14.53
N ASP A 200 -11.88 -2.07 -14.17
CA ASP A 200 -13.19 -1.48 -14.42
C ASP A 200 -13.40 -0.21 -13.60
N TYR A 201 -12.90 -0.13 -12.37
CA TYR A 201 -13.01 1.09 -11.57
C TYR A 201 -12.07 2.19 -12.07
N GLY A 202 -10.77 1.91 -12.17
CA GLY A 202 -9.73 2.88 -12.56
C GLY A 202 -9.95 3.47 -13.96
N ASN A 203 -10.25 2.61 -14.94
CA ASN A 203 -10.46 3.05 -16.32
C ASN A 203 -11.73 3.93 -16.44
N ARG A 204 -12.84 3.54 -15.79
CA ARG A 204 -14.11 4.28 -15.89
C ARG A 204 -14.09 5.62 -15.16
N ILE A 205 -13.31 5.75 -14.08
CA ILE A 205 -13.15 7.04 -13.39
C ILE A 205 -12.12 7.96 -14.09
N GLY A 206 -11.26 7.39 -14.94
CA GLY A 206 -10.28 8.15 -15.73
C GLY A 206 -9.07 8.58 -14.90
N ILE A 207 -8.56 7.68 -14.06
CA ILE A 207 -7.31 7.85 -13.31
C ILE A 207 -6.39 6.69 -13.70
N PRO A 208 -5.15 6.94 -14.15
CA PRO A 208 -4.29 5.88 -14.64
C PRO A 208 -3.82 4.98 -13.51
N THR A 209 -3.85 3.66 -13.68
CA THR A 209 -3.19 2.69 -12.78
C THR A 209 -1.87 2.30 -13.41
N ALA A 210 -0.78 2.84 -12.88
CA ALA A 210 0.50 2.80 -13.57
C ALA A 210 1.70 2.44 -12.68
N SER A 211 1.52 1.96 -11.45
CA SER A 211 2.63 1.44 -10.63
C SER A 211 2.13 0.28 -9.81
N GLY A 212 2.89 -0.80 -9.71
CA GLY A 212 2.41 -1.98 -9.03
C GLY A 212 3.31 -3.19 -9.08
N GLY A 213 2.79 -4.33 -8.60
CA GLY A 213 3.51 -5.59 -8.58
C GLY A 213 2.65 -6.77 -8.15
N ILE A 214 3.10 -7.99 -8.45
CA ILE A 214 2.39 -9.23 -8.11
C ILE A 214 3.36 -10.22 -7.49
N TYR A 215 2.96 -10.82 -6.38
CA TYR A 215 3.72 -11.85 -5.68
C TYR A 215 2.86 -13.09 -5.45
N PHE A 216 3.43 -14.26 -5.69
CA PHE A 216 2.79 -15.56 -5.51
C PHE A 216 3.48 -16.32 -4.39
N ASP A 217 2.68 -16.84 -3.47
CA ASP A 217 3.13 -17.66 -2.34
C ASP A 217 2.03 -18.59 -1.87
N ASP A 218 2.38 -19.79 -1.44
CA ASP A 218 1.41 -20.73 -0.88
C ASP A 218 0.64 -20.12 0.30
N GLY A 219 1.29 -19.26 1.11
CA GLY A 219 0.66 -18.65 2.29
C GLY A 219 -0.51 -17.73 1.99
N TYR A 220 -0.70 -17.29 0.73
CA TYR A 220 -1.83 -16.46 0.32
C TYR A 220 -2.96 -17.27 -0.35
N LEU A 221 -2.94 -18.61 -0.24
CA LEU A 221 -3.94 -19.49 -0.87
C LEU A 221 -5.38 -19.12 -0.51
N LEU A 222 -5.66 -18.88 0.76
CA LEU A 222 -7.02 -18.62 1.27
C LEU A 222 -7.28 -17.13 1.54
N ASN A 223 -6.21 -16.34 1.67
CA ASN A 223 -6.28 -14.92 1.96
C ASN A 223 -5.34 -14.17 1.00
N PRO A 224 -5.85 -13.62 -0.11
CA PRO A 224 -5.06 -12.76 -0.97
C PRO A 224 -4.74 -11.46 -0.23
N LEU A 225 -3.68 -10.77 -0.66
CA LEU A 225 -3.46 -9.38 -0.27
C LEU A 225 -3.70 -8.49 -1.48
N VAL A 226 -4.55 -7.48 -1.30
CA VAL A 226 -4.92 -6.54 -2.36
C VAL A 226 -4.63 -5.14 -1.85
N TYR A 227 -3.46 -4.62 -2.22
CA TYR A 227 -3.04 -3.26 -1.94
C TYR A 227 -3.44 -2.35 -3.10
N VAL A 228 -4.03 -1.21 -2.77
CA VAL A 228 -4.44 -0.18 -3.73
C VAL A 228 -3.99 1.18 -3.22
N GLY A 229 -3.40 1.98 -4.09
CA GLY A 229 -2.90 3.30 -3.76
C GLY A 229 -3.39 4.37 -4.71
N CYS A 230 -3.37 5.62 -4.26
CA CYS A 230 -3.72 6.78 -5.06
C CYS A 230 -2.87 7.97 -4.66
N ALA A 231 -2.33 8.68 -5.65
CA ALA A 231 -1.64 9.96 -5.48
C ALA A 231 -2.45 11.09 -6.11
N GLY A 232 -2.44 12.26 -5.46
CA GLY A 232 -3.19 13.43 -5.93
C GLY A 232 -2.52 14.75 -5.62
N LEU A 233 -2.84 15.79 -6.39
CA LEU A 233 -2.32 17.14 -6.20
C LEU A 233 -3.30 18.06 -5.51
N ILE A 234 -2.79 18.87 -4.58
CA ILE A 234 -3.56 19.86 -3.84
C ILE A 234 -2.81 21.20 -3.80
N PRO A 235 -3.47 22.34 -4.03
CA PRO A 235 -2.83 23.64 -3.79
C PRO A 235 -2.48 23.80 -2.30
N THR A 236 -1.32 24.37 -1.97
CA THR A 236 -0.86 24.44 -0.57
C THR A 236 -1.80 25.23 0.34
N ASP A 237 -2.51 26.22 -0.20
CA ASP A 237 -3.52 27.01 0.53
C ASP A 237 -4.85 26.25 0.76
N LYS A 238 -4.98 25.03 0.25
CA LYS A 238 -6.14 24.14 0.44
C LYS A 238 -5.86 22.94 1.34
N ILE A 239 -4.66 22.85 1.91
CA ILE A 239 -4.27 21.75 2.81
C ILE A 239 -5.03 21.81 4.13
N GLU A 240 -5.19 23.01 4.71
CA GLU A 240 -5.88 23.15 5.97
C GLU A 240 -7.40 23.02 5.80
N LYS A 241 -8.01 22.12 6.59
CA LYS A 241 -9.46 21.96 6.68
C LYS A 241 -9.93 22.10 8.12
N LYS A 242 -11.11 22.68 8.33
CA LYS A 242 -11.69 22.86 9.67
C LYS A 242 -13.20 22.90 9.63
N VAL A 243 -13.83 22.16 10.54
CA VAL A 243 -15.27 22.26 10.79
C VAL A 243 -15.56 23.46 11.68
N HIS A 244 -16.57 24.25 11.32
CA HIS A 244 -17.02 25.39 12.11
C HIS A 244 -18.43 25.14 12.69
N PRO A 245 -18.69 25.51 13.95
CA PRO A 245 -20.03 25.48 14.50
C PRO A 245 -21.03 26.25 13.62
N GLY A 246 -22.18 25.64 13.35
CA GLY A 246 -23.22 26.14 12.46
C GLY A 246 -23.09 25.70 11.00
N ASP A 247 -21.99 25.07 10.59
CA ASP A 247 -21.85 24.48 9.27
C ASP A 247 -22.87 23.34 9.08
N ARG A 248 -23.34 23.18 7.84
CA ARG A 248 -24.23 22.11 7.42
C ARG A 248 -23.44 20.85 7.08
N ILE A 249 -23.98 19.72 7.52
CA ILE A 249 -23.51 18.39 7.13
C ILE A 249 -24.17 18.06 5.79
N VAL A 250 -23.37 17.97 4.73
CA VAL A 250 -23.85 17.66 3.38
C VAL A 250 -23.17 16.38 2.89
N SER A 251 -23.96 15.37 2.54
CA SER A 251 -23.46 14.18 1.83
C SER A 251 -23.61 14.41 0.34
N ILE A 252 -22.58 14.07 -0.45
CA ILE A 252 -22.61 14.09 -1.92
C ILE A 252 -22.27 12.70 -2.47
N GLY A 253 -22.68 12.41 -3.71
CA GLY A 253 -22.36 11.18 -4.42
C GLY A 253 -23.42 10.08 -4.25
N GLY A 254 -23.02 8.90 -3.78
CA GLY A 254 -23.83 7.69 -3.73
C GLY A 254 -25.05 7.73 -2.80
N ARG A 255 -26.08 6.95 -3.13
CA ARG A 255 -27.24 6.70 -2.25
C ARG A 255 -26.91 5.62 -1.22
N THR A 256 -27.60 5.65 -0.08
CA THR A 256 -27.39 4.75 1.05
C THR A 256 -28.30 3.53 0.97
N GLY A 257 -27.75 2.33 1.06
CA GLY A 257 -28.46 1.05 1.04
C GLY A 257 -27.98 0.11 2.15
N ARG A 258 -28.45 -1.14 2.15
CA ARG A 258 -28.00 -2.18 3.10
C ARG A 258 -26.71 -2.82 2.62
N ASP A 259 -25.72 -1.98 2.37
CA ASP A 259 -24.49 -2.38 1.72
C ASP A 259 -23.37 -2.36 2.78
N GLY A 260 -22.59 -3.45 2.88
CA GLY A 260 -21.42 -3.54 3.77
C GLY A 260 -21.70 -3.27 5.24
N ILE A 261 -22.93 -3.51 5.72
CA ILE A 261 -23.22 -3.43 7.15
C ILE A 261 -22.29 -4.43 7.85
N HIS A 262 -21.53 -3.96 8.84
CA HIS A 262 -20.49 -4.72 9.55
C HIS A 262 -19.20 -4.96 8.74
N GLY A 263 -18.90 -4.20 7.69
CA GLY A 263 -17.65 -4.31 6.92
C GLY A 263 -16.38 -4.08 7.76
N ALA A 264 -16.33 -3.02 8.57
CA ALA A 264 -15.14 -2.75 9.41
C ALA A 264 -14.91 -3.80 10.53
N THR A 265 -15.99 -4.41 11.05
CA THR A 265 -15.89 -5.50 12.03
C THR A 265 -15.54 -6.82 11.34
N PHE A 266 -16.08 -7.05 10.15
CA PHE A 266 -15.72 -8.17 9.26
C PHE A 266 -14.22 -8.20 8.95
N SER A 267 -13.62 -7.06 8.57
CA SER A 267 -12.16 -6.97 8.34
C SER A 267 -11.32 -7.05 9.63
N SER A 268 -11.95 -7.04 10.80
CA SER A 268 -11.29 -7.15 12.11
C SER A 268 -11.38 -8.57 12.71
N ALA A 269 -11.87 -9.54 11.93
CA ALA A 269 -12.04 -10.94 12.33
C ALA A 269 -11.43 -11.91 11.29
N ASN A 270 -11.30 -13.19 11.66
CA ASN A 270 -10.84 -14.23 10.74
C ASN A 270 -11.97 -14.62 9.75
N ILE A 271 -11.62 -15.15 8.57
CA ILE A 271 -12.59 -15.68 7.60
C ILE A 271 -13.00 -17.11 7.99
N ASP A 272 -14.28 -17.42 7.89
CA ASP A 272 -14.87 -18.73 8.19
C ASP A 272 -15.84 -19.23 7.09
N GLU A 273 -16.40 -20.44 7.28
CA GLU A 273 -17.35 -21.07 6.34
C GLU A 273 -18.75 -20.45 6.36
N GLU A 274 -19.07 -19.54 7.29
CA GLU A 274 -20.38 -18.89 7.36
C GLU A 274 -20.34 -17.48 6.74
N THR A 275 -19.15 -17.00 6.39
CA THR A 275 -18.91 -15.70 5.77
C THR A 275 -19.71 -15.53 4.47
N SER A 276 -20.58 -14.52 4.42
CA SER A 276 -21.46 -14.26 3.28
C SER A 276 -20.86 -13.29 2.26
N ALA A 277 -20.82 -13.70 0.98
CA ALA A 277 -20.45 -12.82 -0.13
C ALA A 277 -21.36 -11.59 -0.30
N SER A 278 -22.57 -11.62 0.25
CA SER A 278 -23.51 -10.49 0.19
C SER A 278 -23.06 -9.27 0.99
N ALA A 279 -22.04 -9.41 1.85
CA ALA A 279 -21.42 -8.30 2.56
C ALA A 279 -20.52 -7.44 1.67
N VAL A 280 -20.04 -7.97 0.53
CA VAL A 280 -19.16 -7.25 -0.40
C VAL A 280 -20.00 -6.50 -1.43
N GLN A 281 -19.67 -5.22 -1.63
CA GLN A 281 -20.39 -4.35 -2.54
C GLN A 281 -19.72 -4.32 -3.91
N ILE A 282 -20.51 -3.94 -4.93
CA ILE A 282 -20.02 -3.61 -6.26
C ILE A 282 -19.91 -2.09 -6.35
N GLY A 283 -18.77 -1.61 -6.84
CA GLY A 283 -18.49 -0.18 -6.95
C GLY A 283 -19.22 0.47 -8.13
N HIS A 284 -19.35 1.79 -8.10
CA HIS A 284 -19.93 2.57 -9.20
C HIS A 284 -19.04 3.78 -9.56
N ALA A 285 -17.90 3.51 -10.21
CA ALA A 285 -16.89 4.51 -10.59
C ALA A 285 -17.43 5.77 -11.27
N VAL A 286 -18.43 5.66 -12.16
CA VAL A 286 -19.04 6.81 -12.85
C VAL A 286 -19.74 7.77 -11.88
N ASN A 287 -20.26 7.26 -10.76
CA ASN A 287 -20.91 8.10 -9.75
C ASN A 287 -19.85 8.83 -8.90
N GLU A 288 -18.76 8.14 -8.57
CA GLU A 288 -17.61 8.77 -7.92
C GLU A 288 -16.98 9.85 -8.81
N LYS A 289 -16.89 9.62 -10.13
CA LYS A 289 -16.41 10.62 -11.09
C LYS A 289 -17.20 11.94 -11.00
N LYS A 290 -18.54 11.86 -10.91
CA LYS A 290 -19.40 13.04 -10.73
C LYS A 290 -19.11 13.75 -9.41
N ALA A 291 -18.90 12.99 -8.32
CA ALA A 291 -18.54 13.55 -7.03
C ALA A 291 -17.16 14.23 -7.07
N LEU A 292 -16.17 13.61 -7.70
CA LEU A 292 -14.83 14.16 -7.93
C LEU A 292 -14.92 15.49 -8.68
N ASP A 293 -15.57 15.53 -9.84
CA ASP A 293 -15.65 16.73 -10.68
C ASP A 293 -16.37 17.88 -9.95
N ALA A 294 -17.47 17.58 -9.25
CA ALA A 294 -18.18 18.56 -8.44
C ALA A 294 -17.34 19.07 -7.27
N LEU A 295 -16.61 18.18 -6.59
CA LEU A 295 -15.79 18.52 -5.44
C LEU A 295 -14.64 19.45 -5.83
N MET A 296 -13.94 19.16 -6.93
CA MET A 296 -12.84 20.01 -7.42
C MET A 296 -13.33 21.43 -7.73
N ARG A 297 -14.47 21.57 -8.42
CA ARG A 297 -15.08 22.88 -8.69
C ARG A 297 -15.54 23.60 -7.41
N ALA A 298 -16.06 22.86 -6.45
CA ALA A 298 -16.51 23.41 -5.18
C ALA A 298 -15.33 23.86 -4.29
N ARG A 299 -14.21 23.14 -4.30
CA ARG A 299 -12.95 23.51 -3.64
C ARG A 299 -12.42 24.83 -4.18
N ASP A 300 -12.31 24.94 -5.50
CA ASP A 300 -11.70 26.09 -6.16
C ASP A 300 -12.54 27.36 -5.95
N GLN A 301 -13.86 27.20 -5.79
CA GLN A 301 -14.78 28.28 -5.40
C GLN A 301 -14.87 28.52 -3.88
N GLY A 302 -14.16 27.72 -3.06
CA GLY A 302 -14.16 27.80 -1.61
C GLY A 302 -15.53 27.59 -0.98
N LEU A 303 -16.28 26.57 -1.39
CA LEU A 303 -17.69 26.39 -1.02
C LEU A 303 -17.93 25.62 0.30
N TYR A 304 -16.91 24.96 0.84
CA TYR A 304 -16.95 24.21 2.10
C TYR A 304 -15.67 24.46 2.91
N ASN A 305 -15.70 24.11 4.20
CA ASN A 305 -14.58 24.31 5.12
C ASN A 305 -13.85 23.00 5.46
N ALA A 306 -14.50 21.85 5.25
CA ALA A 306 -13.89 20.54 5.41
C ALA A 306 -14.63 19.48 4.60
N VAL A 307 -13.91 18.42 4.25
CA VAL A 307 -14.43 17.23 3.56
C VAL A 307 -13.76 15.97 4.13
N THR A 308 -14.45 14.84 4.06
CA THR A 308 -13.91 13.51 4.33
C THR A 308 -14.63 12.47 3.48
N ASP A 309 -13.98 11.33 3.24
CA ASP A 309 -14.59 10.16 2.63
C ASP A 309 -15.67 9.53 3.55
N CYS A 310 -16.51 8.68 2.98
CA CYS A 310 -17.48 7.88 3.71
C CYS A 310 -17.29 6.39 3.37
N GLY A 311 -16.27 5.78 3.98
CA GLY A 311 -15.95 4.36 3.86
C GLY A 311 -16.49 3.50 5.01
N ALA A 312 -15.59 2.80 5.70
CA ALA A 312 -15.89 1.87 6.79
C ALA A 312 -16.67 2.54 7.93
N GLY A 313 -17.72 1.89 8.43
CA GLY A 313 -18.66 2.46 9.39
C GLY A 313 -19.56 3.57 8.85
N GLY A 314 -19.45 3.96 7.58
CA GLY A 314 -20.39 4.85 6.90
C GLY A 314 -20.50 6.25 7.51
N PHE A 315 -21.73 6.76 7.58
CA PHE A 315 -22.01 8.07 8.17
C PHE A 315 -21.56 8.15 9.63
N SER A 316 -21.62 7.02 10.36
CA SER A 316 -21.16 6.93 11.74
C SER A 316 -19.70 7.34 11.91
N SER A 317 -18.82 6.78 11.07
CA SER A 317 -17.40 7.12 11.10
C SER A 317 -17.17 8.51 10.53
N ALA A 318 -17.61 8.77 9.30
CA ALA A 318 -17.32 10.00 8.57
C ALA A 318 -17.80 11.26 9.30
N ILE A 319 -19.05 11.29 9.78
CA ILE A 319 -19.57 12.44 10.53
C ILE A 319 -19.04 12.45 11.97
N GLY A 320 -18.84 11.29 12.57
CA GLY A 320 -18.32 11.14 13.93
C GLY A 320 -16.88 11.64 14.09
N GLU A 321 -16.02 11.41 13.09
CA GLU A 321 -14.64 11.86 13.05
C GLU A 321 -14.53 13.33 12.66
N LEU A 322 -15.19 13.73 11.57
CA LEU A 322 -15.21 15.12 11.09
C LEU A 322 -15.78 16.06 12.18
N GLY A 323 -16.82 15.62 12.87
CA GLY A 323 -17.48 16.33 13.97
C GLY A 323 -16.89 16.07 15.36
N SER A 324 -15.77 15.35 15.50
CA SER A 324 -15.24 14.89 16.79
C SER A 324 -15.06 15.99 17.84
N LYS A 325 -14.72 17.21 17.42
CA LYS A 325 -14.58 18.39 18.29
C LYS A 325 -15.86 19.21 18.45
N THR A 326 -16.71 19.27 17.43
CA THR A 326 -17.90 20.12 17.40
C THR A 326 -19.18 19.42 17.85
N GLY A 327 -19.19 18.09 17.90
CA GLY A 327 -20.44 17.32 17.89
C GLY A 327 -21.12 17.38 16.52
N ALA A 328 -22.21 16.64 16.37
CA ALA A 328 -23.00 16.57 15.14
C ALA A 328 -24.48 16.29 15.46
N ARG A 329 -25.38 16.94 14.72
CA ARG A 329 -26.83 16.68 14.77
C ARG A 329 -27.29 16.22 13.40
N VAL A 330 -27.73 14.97 13.30
CA VAL A 330 -28.03 14.29 12.03
C VAL A 330 -29.48 13.84 11.99
N ARG A 331 -30.16 14.08 10.86
CA ARG A 331 -31.53 13.61 10.57
C ARG A 331 -31.49 12.60 9.43
N LEU A 332 -31.63 11.32 9.75
CA LEU A 332 -31.47 10.22 8.80
C LEU A 332 -32.58 10.16 7.76
N GLU A 333 -33.77 10.71 8.04
CA GLU A 333 -34.88 10.76 7.08
C GLU A 333 -34.58 11.68 5.88
N ARG A 334 -33.45 12.40 5.92
CA ARG A 334 -32.96 13.23 4.82
C ARG A 334 -31.93 12.54 3.95
N ALA A 335 -31.42 11.37 4.35
CA ALA A 335 -30.49 10.61 3.54
C ALA A 335 -31.15 10.14 2.24
N LEU A 336 -30.41 10.15 1.13
CA LEU A 336 -30.86 9.54 -0.11
C LEU A 336 -30.71 8.03 0.01
N LEU A 337 -31.79 7.28 -0.19
CA LEU A 337 -31.83 5.83 0.02
C LEU A 337 -31.94 5.06 -1.29
N LYS A 338 -31.32 3.88 -1.35
CA LYS A 338 -31.53 2.86 -2.39
C LYS A 338 -32.79 2.05 -2.13
N ASP A 339 -33.06 1.77 -0.86
CA ASP A 339 -34.19 0.98 -0.37
C ASP A 339 -34.83 1.70 0.83
N THR A 340 -36.14 1.91 0.82
CA THR A 340 -36.87 2.58 1.90
C THR A 340 -37.17 1.66 3.10
N ARG A 341 -36.88 0.35 2.99
CA ARG A 341 -37.05 -0.63 4.06
C ARG A 341 -35.85 -0.72 5.00
N ILE A 342 -34.78 0.01 4.71
CA ILE A 342 -33.58 0.08 5.54
C ILE A 342 -33.94 0.68 6.92
N GLU A 343 -33.47 0.03 7.98
CA GLU A 343 -33.71 0.46 9.34
C GLU A 343 -32.86 1.70 9.67
N PRO A 344 -33.26 2.56 10.62
CA PRO A 344 -32.54 3.80 10.91
C PRO A 344 -31.07 3.59 11.30
N TRP A 345 -30.79 2.60 12.13
CA TRP A 345 -29.41 2.28 12.51
C TRP A 345 -28.59 1.75 11.32
N GLU A 346 -29.22 1.04 10.37
CA GLU A 346 -28.57 0.58 9.13
C GLU A 346 -28.21 1.76 8.22
N ILE A 347 -29.08 2.77 8.08
CA ILE A 347 -28.74 4.00 7.32
C ILE A 347 -27.47 4.65 7.89
N TRP A 348 -27.36 4.67 9.22
CA TRP A 348 -26.26 5.34 9.92
C TRP A 348 -24.91 4.63 9.75
N VAL A 349 -24.90 3.30 9.76
CA VAL A 349 -23.65 2.50 9.67
C VAL A 349 -23.39 1.88 8.30
N SER A 350 -24.30 2.08 7.34
CA SER A 350 -24.17 1.59 5.97
C SER A 350 -22.87 2.07 5.34
N GLU A 351 -22.15 1.15 4.71
CA GLU A 351 -20.87 1.39 4.05
C GLU A 351 -21.05 1.57 2.53
N SER A 352 -22.24 1.99 2.07
CA SER A 352 -22.48 2.29 0.64
C SER A 352 -21.38 3.17 0.05
N GLN A 353 -20.93 2.83 -1.15
CA GLN A 353 -19.78 3.47 -1.80
C GLN A 353 -20.09 4.85 -2.41
N GLU A 354 -19.05 5.50 -2.93
CA GLU A 354 -19.06 6.78 -3.66
C GLU A 354 -19.65 7.97 -2.87
N ARG A 355 -19.54 7.96 -1.53
CA ARG A 355 -20.07 9.04 -0.67
C ARG A 355 -18.94 9.88 -0.08
N MET A 356 -19.14 11.19 -0.04
CA MET A 356 -18.27 12.16 0.65
C MET A 356 -19.10 13.04 1.58
N ILE A 357 -18.54 13.44 2.72
CA ILE A 357 -19.19 14.32 3.71
C ILE A 357 -18.50 15.67 3.75
N LEU A 358 -19.28 16.75 3.58
CA LEU A 358 -18.81 18.13 3.58
C LEU A 358 -19.34 18.91 4.78
N SER A 359 -18.49 19.79 5.32
CA SER A 359 -18.85 20.86 6.26
C SER A 359 -19.06 22.17 5.49
N VAL A 360 -20.31 22.59 5.32
CA VAL A 360 -20.69 23.66 4.39
C VAL A 360 -21.27 24.87 5.12
N PRO A 361 -20.69 26.08 4.99
CA PRO A 361 -21.31 27.29 5.50
C PRO A 361 -22.71 27.49 4.95
N LYS A 362 -23.68 27.79 5.81
CA LYS A 362 -25.09 28.00 5.41
C LYS A 362 -25.23 29.01 4.26
N ALA A 363 -24.41 30.06 4.24
CA ALA A 363 -24.42 31.09 3.19
C ALA A 363 -23.93 30.59 1.82
N LYS A 364 -23.12 29.53 1.78
CA LYS A 364 -22.54 28.96 0.55
C LYS A 364 -23.36 27.80 -0.02
N LEU A 365 -24.34 27.28 0.73
CA LEU A 365 -25.12 26.10 0.37
C LEU A 365 -25.74 26.22 -1.04
N LYS A 366 -26.49 27.29 -1.34
CA LYS A 366 -27.12 27.45 -2.67
C LYS A 366 -26.12 27.43 -3.84
N ARG A 367 -24.91 27.96 -3.63
CA ARG A 367 -23.85 27.93 -4.65
C ARG A 367 -23.29 26.53 -4.82
N LEU A 368 -23.09 25.80 -3.71
CA LEU A 368 -22.69 24.39 -3.77
C LEU A 368 -23.73 23.54 -4.51
N GLU A 369 -25.02 23.72 -4.21
CA GLU A 369 -26.12 23.02 -4.89
C GLU A 369 -26.10 23.25 -6.40
N ALA A 370 -25.80 24.47 -6.85
CA ALA A 370 -25.69 24.77 -8.28
C ALA A 370 -24.53 24.01 -8.95
N VAL A 371 -23.38 23.91 -8.29
CA VAL A 371 -22.23 23.12 -8.77
C VAL A 371 -22.61 21.63 -8.86
N LEU A 372 -23.13 21.06 -7.77
CA LEU A 372 -23.52 19.64 -7.71
C LEU A 372 -24.53 19.28 -8.80
N LYS A 373 -25.55 20.10 -9.01
CA LYS A 373 -26.54 19.90 -10.08
C LYS A 373 -25.93 19.96 -11.47
N SER A 374 -25.00 20.87 -11.72
CA SER A 374 -24.35 20.98 -13.04
C SER A 374 -23.49 19.76 -13.39
N GLU A 375 -22.98 19.04 -12.39
CA GLU A 375 -22.23 17.79 -12.57
C GLU A 375 -23.12 16.54 -12.42
N SER A 376 -24.44 16.71 -12.28
CA SER A 376 -25.38 15.62 -11.97
C SER A 376 -24.97 14.79 -10.74
N CYS A 377 -24.32 15.42 -9.77
CA CYS A 377 -23.93 14.80 -8.50
C CYS A 377 -25.07 14.91 -7.50
N GLU A 378 -25.57 13.76 -7.03
CA GLU A 378 -26.62 13.74 -6.01
C GLU A 378 -26.10 14.21 -4.65
N TYR A 379 -26.98 14.79 -3.85
CA TYR A 379 -26.62 15.27 -2.51
C TYR A 379 -27.80 15.33 -1.55
N CYS A 380 -27.51 15.36 -0.25
CA CYS A 380 -28.49 15.65 0.79
C CYS A 380 -27.88 16.44 1.96
N VAL A 381 -28.72 17.28 2.59
CA VAL A 381 -28.34 18.06 3.78
C VAL A 381 -28.82 17.35 5.03
N LEU A 382 -27.94 16.57 5.64
CA LEU A 382 -28.24 15.67 6.76
C LEU A 382 -28.46 16.41 8.08
N GLY A 383 -27.83 17.57 8.27
CA GLY A 383 -27.90 18.26 9.55
C GLY A 383 -26.90 19.39 9.74
N GLU A 384 -26.34 19.52 10.94
CA GLU A 384 -25.40 20.56 11.30
C GLU A 384 -24.37 20.13 12.36
N PHE A 385 -23.24 20.83 12.39
CA PHE A 385 -22.24 20.75 13.45
C PHE A 385 -22.52 21.84 14.50
N PRO A 386 -23.10 21.53 15.68
CA PRO A 386 -23.58 22.55 16.63
C PRO A 386 -22.48 23.24 17.45
N GLY A 387 -21.34 22.59 17.69
CA GLY A 387 -20.28 23.08 18.59
C GLY A 387 -20.45 22.66 20.06
N ASP A 388 -21.36 21.74 20.38
CA ASP A 388 -21.65 21.27 21.76
C ASP A 388 -20.93 19.97 22.15
N GLY A 389 -20.15 19.39 21.23
CA GLY A 389 -19.35 18.18 21.50
C GLY A 389 -20.18 16.89 21.64
N ARG A 390 -21.44 16.87 21.18
CA ARG A 390 -22.34 15.73 21.29
C ARG A 390 -22.77 15.20 19.92
N LEU A 391 -22.81 13.88 19.77
CA LEU A 391 -23.36 13.19 18.61
C LEU A 391 -24.83 12.86 18.87
N VAL A 392 -25.73 13.48 18.12
CA VAL A 392 -27.18 13.22 18.18
C VAL A 392 -27.68 12.86 16.80
N VAL A 393 -28.18 11.64 16.64
CA VAL A 393 -28.71 11.11 15.39
C VAL A 393 -30.17 10.74 15.58
N THR A 394 -31.04 11.24 14.72
CA THR A 394 -32.49 11.00 14.80
C THR A 394 -33.05 10.48 13.49
N HIS A 395 -34.13 9.71 13.58
CA HIS A 395 -35.01 9.39 12.47
C HIS A 395 -36.45 9.76 12.84
N GLY A 396 -36.93 10.89 12.32
CA GLY A 396 -38.21 11.46 12.75
C GLY A 396 -38.19 11.84 14.24
N LYS A 397 -38.98 11.13 15.06
CA LYS A 397 -39.01 11.32 16.53
C LYS A 397 -38.07 10.36 17.28
N GLU A 398 -37.56 9.33 16.61
CA GLU A 398 -36.69 8.34 17.21
C GLU A 398 -35.27 8.90 17.38
N LYS A 399 -34.69 8.69 18.55
CA LYS A 399 -33.30 9.01 18.86
C LYS A 399 -32.46 7.75 18.66
N VAL A 400 -31.73 7.68 17.55
CA VAL A 400 -30.95 6.52 17.12
C VAL A 400 -29.60 6.48 17.83
N VAL A 401 -28.96 7.63 18.02
CA VAL A 401 -27.67 7.78 18.73
C VAL A 401 -27.69 9.05 19.58
N ASP A 402 -27.18 8.96 20.82
CA ASP A 402 -27.00 10.10 21.72
C ASP A 402 -25.79 9.92 22.65
N LEU A 403 -24.60 10.20 22.11
CA LEU A 403 -23.31 9.98 22.75
C LEU A 403 -22.48 11.28 22.82
N PRO A 404 -21.77 11.54 23.93
CA PRO A 404 -20.74 12.56 23.95
C PRO A 404 -19.53 12.11 23.11
N MET A 405 -19.00 12.99 22.27
CA MET A 405 -17.85 12.67 21.40
C MET A 405 -16.61 12.27 22.22
N SER A 406 -16.47 12.80 23.44
CA SER A 406 -15.37 12.46 24.34
C SER A 406 -15.36 10.98 24.77
N PHE A 407 -16.54 10.38 24.98
CA PHE A 407 -16.63 8.95 25.26
C PHE A 407 -16.41 8.12 24.00
N LEU A 408 -17.03 8.52 22.88
CA LEU A 408 -16.90 7.79 21.62
C LEU A 408 -15.44 7.66 21.17
N HIS A 409 -14.65 8.73 21.30
CA HIS A 409 -13.26 8.74 20.83
C HIS A 409 -12.21 8.43 21.91
N GLY A 410 -12.52 8.63 23.18
CA GLY A 410 -11.60 8.46 24.31
C GLY A 410 -11.93 7.33 25.29
N GLY A 411 -13.05 6.63 25.07
CA GLY A 411 -13.53 5.57 25.97
C GLY A 411 -12.94 4.19 25.71
N VAL A 412 -12.27 3.95 24.58
CA VAL A 412 -11.71 2.62 24.26
C VAL A 412 -10.64 2.23 25.29
N PRO A 413 -10.76 1.06 25.95
CA PRO A 413 -9.77 0.62 26.92
C PRO A 413 -8.49 0.12 26.22
N ASN A 414 -7.36 0.16 26.94
CA ASN A 414 -6.06 -0.20 26.40
C ASN A 414 -5.38 -1.31 27.22
N PHE A 415 -4.84 -2.33 26.57
CA PHE A 415 -4.29 -3.54 27.20
C PHE A 415 -2.91 -3.90 26.65
N GLU A 416 -2.03 -4.40 27.53
CA GLU A 416 -0.67 -4.85 27.15
C GLU A 416 -0.74 -6.15 26.35
N LYS A 417 -0.11 -6.17 25.18
CA LYS A 417 -0.04 -7.33 24.28
C LYS A 417 1.31 -8.04 24.45
N PRO A 418 1.33 -9.36 24.70
CA PRO A 418 2.57 -10.11 24.72
C PRO A 418 3.10 -10.31 23.28
N ALA A 419 4.42 -10.21 23.11
CA ALA A 419 5.09 -10.48 21.84
C ALA A 419 6.36 -11.30 22.10
N VAL A 420 6.68 -12.25 21.23
CA VAL A 420 7.83 -13.16 21.36
C VAL A 420 8.53 -13.30 20.02
N ARG A 421 9.86 -13.27 20.01
CA ARG A 421 10.62 -13.54 18.79
C ARG A 421 10.52 -15.03 18.43
N ARG A 422 9.96 -15.34 17.27
CA ARG A 422 9.97 -16.68 16.69
C ARG A 422 11.40 -17.17 16.43
N LYS A 423 11.62 -18.47 16.60
CA LYS A 423 12.92 -19.12 16.32
C LYS A 423 12.92 -19.73 14.93
N VAL A 424 13.83 -19.27 14.07
CA VAL A 424 14.05 -19.83 12.73
C VAL A 424 15.42 -20.51 12.68
N ARG A 425 15.47 -21.74 12.16
CA ARG A 425 16.73 -22.45 11.93
C ARG A 425 17.36 -21.91 10.65
N ILE A 426 18.55 -21.33 10.78
CA ILE A 426 19.32 -20.80 9.64
C ILE A 426 20.33 -21.82 9.16
N SER A 427 20.40 -22.00 7.84
CA SER A 427 21.39 -22.75 7.09
C SER A 427 22.11 -21.79 6.15
N SER A 428 23.43 -21.71 6.31
CA SER A 428 24.33 -20.84 5.54
C SER A 428 25.33 -21.63 4.68
N GLY A 429 25.05 -22.91 4.44
CA GLY A 429 25.86 -23.73 3.54
C GLY A 429 25.85 -23.19 2.11
N PRO A 430 26.85 -23.53 1.27
CA PRO A 430 26.83 -23.15 -0.15
C PRO A 430 25.53 -23.63 -0.80
N PRO A 431 24.80 -22.75 -1.53
CA PRO A 431 23.56 -23.15 -2.17
C PRO A 431 23.83 -24.16 -3.29
N ALA A 432 23.01 -25.21 -3.36
CA ALA A 432 23.11 -26.20 -4.41
C ALA A 432 22.59 -25.64 -5.74
N ALA A 433 23.35 -25.83 -6.81
CA ALA A 433 22.90 -25.64 -8.19
C ALA A 433 22.27 -26.95 -8.70
N HIS A 434 21.01 -26.92 -9.17
CA HIS A 434 20.37 -28.11 -9.74
C HIS A 434 20.59 -28.25 -11.25
N ALA A 435 21.08 -27.20 -11.91
CA ALA A 435 21.32 -27.15 -13.35
C ALA A 435 22.44 -26.16 -13.71
N GLY A 436 22.75 -26.05 -15.00
CA GLY A 436 23.64 -25.01 -15.52
C GLY A 436 23.00 -23.62 -15.47
N TYR A 437 23.80 -22.57 -15.33
CA TYR A 437 23.32 -21.21 -15.07
C TYR A 437 22.37 -20.65 -16.15
N GLY A 438 22.59 -20.97 -17.43
CA GLY A 438 21.68 -20.55 -18.51
C GLY A 438 20.28 -21.18 -18.41
N LEU A 439 20.17 -22.43 -17.94
CA LEU A 439 18.88 -23.07 -17.68
C LEU A 439 18.22 -22.46 -16.43
N ILE A 440 18.97 -22.24 -15.36
CA ILE A 440 18.46 -21.58 -14.15
C ILE A 440 17.91 -20.18 -14.48
N LEU A 441 18.61 -19.39 -15.30
CA LEU A 441 18.14 -18.08 -15.74
C LEU A 441 16.80 -18.18 -16.48
N LYS A 442 16.64 -19.14 -17.40
CA LYS A 442 15.38 -19.36 -18.12
C LYS A 442 14.24 -19.78 -17.19
N GLU A 443 14.51 -20.61 -16.20
CA GLU A 443 13.53 -21.04 -15.19
C GLU A 443 13.10 -19.87 -14.31
N LEU A 444 14.04 -19.04 -13.85
CA LEU A 444 13.76 -17.83 -13.10
C LEU A 444 12.91 -16.85 -13.91
N LEU A 445 13.27 -16.57 -15.17
CA LEU A 445 12.48 -15.69 -16.05
C LEU A 445 11.06 -16.22 -16.27
N ALA A 446 10.85 -17.53 -16.26
CA ALA A 446 9.53 -18.15 -16.39
C ALA A 446 8.78 -18.28 -15.04
N HIS A 447 9.41 -17.94 -13.92
CA HIS A 447 8.81 -18.07 -12.60
C HIS A 447 7.71 -17.00 -12.40
N PRO A 448 6.55 -17.32 -11.82
CA PRO A 448 5.45 -16.36 -11.63
C PRO A 448 5.81 -15.13 -10.79
N ASN A 449 6.90 -15.13 -10.03
CA ASN A 449 7.39 -13.96 -9.28
C ASN A 449 8.35 -13.06 -10.07
N VAL A 450 8.73 -13.43 -11.29
CA VAL A 450 9.68 -12.71 -12.15
C VAL A 450 9.12 -12.44 -13.54
N CYS A 451 8.33 -13.36 -14.09
CA CYS A 451 7.83 -13.25 -15.45
C CYS A 451 6.98 -11.99 -15.68
N SER A 452 6.76 -11.70 -16.95
CA SER A 452 6.05 -10.53 -17.43
C SER A 452 4.70 -10.34 -16.74
N ARG A 453 4.39 -9.07 -16.43
CA ARG A 453 3.09 -8.62 -15.93
C ARG A 453 2.20 -8.03 -17.04
N HIS A 454 2.60 -8.23 -18.29
CA HIS A 454 1.96 -7.63 -19.47
C HIS A 454 0.46 -7.93 -19.56
N SER A 455 0.01 -9.18 -19.35
CA SER A 455 -1.43 -9.54 -19.36
C SER A 455 -2.27 -8.82 -18.31
N VAL A 456 -1.66 -8.31 -17.24
CA VAL A 456 -2.35 -7.52 -16.21
C VAL A 456 -2.27 -6.04 -16.55
N ILE A 457 -1.05 -5.52 -16.76
CA ILE A 457 -0.78 -4.10 -16.98
C ILE A 457 -1.58 -3.55 -18.17
N THR A 458 -1.63 -4.28 -19.28
CA THR A 458 -2.29 -3.81 -20.52
C THR A 458 -3.80 -3.72 -20.44
N GLN A 459 -4.41 -4.23 -19.37
CA GLN A 459 -5.83 -4.05 -19.12
C GLN A 459 -6.13 -2.66 -18.55
N TYR A 460 -5.18 -2.04 -17.87
CA TYR A 460 -5.36 -0.74 -17.20
C TYR A 460 -5.07 0.41 -18.16
N ASP A 461 -5.73 1.54 -17.95
CA ASP A 461 -5.35 2.79 -18.58
C ASP A 461 -4.10 3.36 -17.86
N HIS A 462 -3.11 3.78 -18.64
CA HIS A 462 -1.89 4.43 -18.15
C HIS A 462 -1.63 5.79 -18.82
N GLU A 463 -2.58 6.31 -19.59
CA GLU A 463 -2.41 7.46 -20.50
C GLU A 463 -3.38 8.59 -20.19
N VAL A 464 -4.52 8.29 -19.58
CA VAL A 464 -5.55 9.27 -19.23
C VAL A 464 -4.93 10.38 -18.38
N GLN A 465 -5.38 11.60 -18.64
CA GLN A 465 -4.80 12.85 -18.13
C GLN A 465 -3.44 13.25 -18.75
N GLY A 466 -2.81 12.39 -19.58
CA GLY A 466 -1.59 12.71 -20.33
C GLY A 466 -0.36 12.95 -19.45
N GLY A 467 -0.34 12.35 -18.25
CA GLY A 467 0.69 12.61 -17.23
C GLY A 467 1.83 11.60 -17.18
N THR A 468 1.69 10.40 -17.74
CA THR A 468 2.66 9.31 -17.54
C THR A 468 3.87 9.48 -18.44
N ALA A 469 5.01 9.88 -17.87
CA ALA A 469 6.28 10.06 -18.57
C ALA A 469 7.09 8.77 -18.66
N ILE A 470 7.14 7.99 -17.58
CA ILE A 470 7.70 6.63 -17.56
C ILE A 470 6.58 5.68 -17.18
N LYS A 471 6.33 4.69 -18.04
CA LYS A 471 5.24 3.71 -17.93
C LYS A 471 5.65 2.46 -17.13
N PRO A 472 4.71 1.57 -16.75
CA PRO A 472 5.06 0.30 -16.12
C PRO A 472 5.94 -0.62 -16.97
N LEU A 473 5.77 -0.58 -18.30
CA LEU A 473 6.52 -1.41 -19.24
C LEU A 473 7.48 -0.55 -20.06
N GLN A 474 8.71 -1.01 -20.20
CA GLN A 474 9.84 -0.31 -20.82
C GLN A 474 10.27 -0.97 -22.13
N GLY A 475 11.14 -0.28 -22.87
CA GLY A 475 11.59 -0.71 -24.19
C GLY A 475 10.64 -0.29 -25.31
N ARG A 476 11.10 -0.45 -26.56
CA ARG A 476 10.36 0.00 -27.75
C ARG A 476 8.99 -0.67 -27.90
N TYR A 477 8.87 -1.90 -27.44
CA TYR A 477 7.67 -2.72 -27.58
C TYR A 477 6.96 -2.97 -26.24
N GLY A 478 7.36 -2.28 -25.16
CA GLY A 478 6.83 -2.53 -23.81
C GLY A 478 7.15 -3.94 -23.32
N ASP A 479 8.35 -4.43 -23.64
CA ASP A 479 8.78 -5.80 -23.42
C ASP A 479 9.85 -5.96 -22.33
N GLY A 480 9.81 -5.08 -21.31
CA GLY A 480 10.51 -5.27 -20.04
C GLY A 480 9.84 -4.51 -18.89
N PRO A 481 10.12 -4.85 -17.62
CA PRO A 481 9.57 -4.14 -16.47
C PRO A 481 10.16 -2.72 -16.31
N GLY A 482 9.47 -1.86 -15.58
CA GLY A 482 10.00 -0.58 -15.10
C GLY A 482 10.18 -0.59 -13.58
N ASP A 483 11.27 0.00 -13.08
CA ASP A 483 11.54 0.10 -11.64
C ASP A 483 10.57 1.03 -10.92
N ALA A 484 10.20 2.15 -11.57
CA ALA A 484 9.30 3.15 -11.03
C ALA A 484 8.55 3.88 -12.15
N THR A 485 7.38 4.39 -11.83
CA THR A 485 6.58 5.20 -12.74
C THR A 485 6.78 6.67 -12.46
N VAL A 486 6.92 7.48 -13.52
CA VAL A 486 7.13 8.92 -13.41
C VAL A 486 5.94 9.66 -14.00
N ILE A 487 5.32 10.52 -13.19
CA ILE A 487 4.17 11.33 -13.58
C ILE A 487 4.57 12.80 -13.68
N CYS A 488 4.23 13.43 -14.81
CA CYS A 488 4.26 14.87 -15.06
C CYS A 488 2.82 15.42 -15.09
N PRO A 489 2.27 15.84 -13.94
CA PRO A 489 0.83 16.07 -13.77
C PRO A 489 0.34 17.44 -14.31
N ARG A 490 0.72 17.81 -15.54
CA ARG A 490 0.40 19.12 -16.16
C ARG A 490 -1.10 19.38 -16.31
N ALA A 491 -1.89 18.34 -16.58
CA ALA A 491 -3.35 18.45 -16.64
C ALA A 491 -4.00 18.72 -15.27
N ALA A 492 -3.28 18.48 -14.17
CA ALA A 492 -3.73 18.80 -12.82
C ALA A 492 -3.23 20.16 -12.36
N THR A 493 -1.99 20.54 -12.69
CA THR A 493 -1.42 21.86 -12.34
C THR A 493 -1.87 22.99 -13.26
N LEU A 494 -2.26 22.67 -14.49
CA LEU A 494 -2.54 23.60 -15.59
C LEU A 494 -1.32 24.45 -15.98
N ASP A 495 -0.12 24.04 -15.60
CA ASP A 495 1.15 24.67 -15.96
C ASP A 495 1.83 23.85 -17.06
N GLN A 496 1.84 24.36 -18.29
CA GLN A 496 2.39 23.66 -19.46
C GLN A 496 3.90 23.82 -19.60
N ASP A 497 4.50 24.75 -18.86
CA ASP A 497 5.95 25.03 -18.91
C ASP A 497 6.70 24.32 -17.77
N ASP A 498 6.01 23.87 -16.72
CA ASP A 498 6.61 23.08 -15.64
C ASP A 498 6.79 21.60 -16.04
N TYR A 499 8.05 21.15 -16.16
CA TYR A 499 8.42 19.75 -16.44
C TYR A 499 8.71 18.96 -15.16
N ALA A 500 8.45 19.52 -13.98
CA ALA A 500 8.54 18.79 -12.73
C ALA A 500 7.53 17.63 -12.72
N GLY A 501 7.98 16.52 -12.18
CA GLY A 501 7.17 15.33 -11.96
C GLY A 501 7.49 14.69 -10.62
N PHE A 502 6.89 13.54 -10.39
CA PHE A 502 7.17 12.70 -9.24
C PHE A 502 7.23 11.25 -9.68
N ALA A 503 8.12 10.49 -9.05
CA ALA A 503 8.23 9.06 -9.23
C ALA A 503 7.43 8.34 -8.13
N VAL A 504 6.84 7.19 -8.45
CA VAL A 504 6.18 6.27 -7.51
C VAL A 504 6.64 4.85 -7.79
N THR A 505 6.89 4.10 -6.72
CA THR A 505 7.28 2.69 -6.76
C THR A 505 6.98 2.02 -5.41
N HIS A 506 7.28 0.72 -5.32
CA HIS A 506 7.08 -0.10 -4.14
C HIS A 506 8.30 -0.99 -3.88
N GLY A 507 8.50 -1.34 -2.62
CA GLY A 507 9.40 -2.43 -2.20
C GLY A 507 8.64 -3.44 -1.36
N PHE A 508 8.89 -4.73 -1.60
CA PHE A 508 8.09 -5.82 -1.06
C PHE A 508 8.88 -7.14 -1.01
N GLY A 509 9.15 -7.64 0.20
CA GLY A 509 10.00 -8.82 0.41
C GLY A 509 9.45 -9.87 1.39
N PRO A 510 8.23 -10.41 1.20
CA PRO A 510 7.62 -11.34 2.16
C PRO A 510 8.42 -12.64 2.33
N GLY A 511 9.16 -13.08 1.31
CA GLY A 511 10.08 -14.23 1.39
C GLY A 511 11.16 -14.03 2.47
N VAL A 512 11.68 -12.81 2.60
CA VAL A 512 12.58 -12.42 3.70
C VAL A 512 11.83 -12.35 5.02
N GLY A 513 10.59 -11.84 5.03
CA GLY A 513 9.73 -11.75 6.22
C GLY A 513 9.47 -13.08 6.92
N LYS A 514 9.38 -14.18 6.15
CA LYS A 514 9.29 -15.55 6.69
C LYS A 514 10.49 -15.96 7.56
N ILE A 515 11.63 -15.29 7.41
CA ILE A 515 12.90 -15.64 8.07
C ILE A 515 13.30 -14.56 9.07
N ASP A 516 13.32 -13.30 8.64
CA ASP A 516 13.73 -12.14 9.43
C ASP A 516 12.88 -10.90 9.08
N PRO A 517 11.80 -10.62 9.83
CA PRO A 517 10.93 -9.47 9.60
C PRO A 517 11.62 -8.11 9.73
N TYR A 518 12.70 -8.02 10.51
CA TYR A 518 13.49 -6.79 10.61
C TYR A 518 14.24 -6.54 9.30
N GLN A 519 14.92 -7.57 8.77
CA GLN A 519 15.57 -7.46 7.46
C GLN A 519 14.57 -7.24 6.32
N MET A 520 13.38 -7.84 6.37
CA MET A 520 12.30 -7.56 5.41
C MET A 520 12.02 -6.06 5.32
N ALA A 521 11.80 -5.40 6.46
CA ALA A 521 11.55 -3.96 6.47
C ALA A 521 12.73 -3.14 5.92
N LEU A 522 13.97 -3.53 6.24
CA LEU A 522 15.16 -2.89 5.66
C LEU A 522 15.22 -3.05 4.14
N HIS A 523 14.99 -4.26 3.64
CA HIS A 523 15.05 -4.59 2.21
C HIS A 523 13.95 -3.89 1.44
N SER A 524 12.71 -3.89 1.95
CA SER A 524 11.57 -3.23 1.30
C SER A 524 11.74 -1.71 1.23
N VAL A 525 12.30 -1.05 2.25
CA VAL A 525 12.62 0.38 2.15
C VAL A 525 13.76 0.63 1.16
N ASP A 526 14.81 -0.20 1.17
CA ASP A 526 15.93 -0.08 0.24
C ASP A 526 15.50 -0.24 -1.22
N GLU A 527 14.75 -1.29 -1.53
CA GLU A 527 14.21 -1.57 -2.86
C GLU A 527 13.37 -0.39 -3.37
N ALA A 528 12.46 0.14 -2.53
CA ALA A 528 11.65 1.29 -2.91
C ALA A 528 12.50 2.54 -3.19
N VAL A 529 13.52 2.84 -2.36
CA VAL A 529 14.43 3.98 -2.59
C VAL A 529 15.29 3.76 -3.83
N ARG A 530 15.77 2.54 -4.05
CA ARG A 530 16.62 2.16 -5.17
C ARG A 530 15.88 2.25 -6.50
N ASN A 531 14.64 1.81 -6.54
CA ASN A 531 13.77 1.93 -7.71
C ASN A 531 13.49 3.39 -8.10
N LEU A 532 13.29 4.27 -7.11
CA LEU A 532 13.21 5.72 -7.36
C LEU A 532 14.52 6.28 -7.94
N LEU A 533 15.67 5.76 -7.50
CA LEU A 533 16.98 6.15 -8.03
C LEU A 533 17.16 5.69 -9.49
N CYS A 534 16.69 4.50 -9.86
CA CYS A 534 16.79 3.97 -11.23
C CYS A 534 16.18 4.91 -12.27
N VAL A 535 15.13 5.65 -11.92
CA VAL A 535 14.50 6.64 -12.80
C VAL A 535 15.05 8.06 -12.65
N GLY A 536 16.08 8.25 -11.83
CA GLY A 536 16.75 9.54 -11.60
C GLY A 536 16.03 10.48 -10.63
N ALA A 537 15.12 9.98 -9.79
CA ALA A 537 14.41 10.81 -8.81
C ALA A 537 15.32 11.36 -7.70
N GLU A 538 14.92 12.46 -7.08
CA GLU A 538 15.62 13.07 -5.94
C GLU A 538 15.39 12.26 -4.66
N VAL A 539 16.12 11.15 -4.51
CA VAL A 539 15.95 10.22 -3.38
C VAL A 539 16.29 10.81 -2.02
N SER A 540 16.94 11.99 -1.95
CA SER A 540 17.07 12.72 -0.67
C SER A 540 15.76 13.35 -0.16
N ARG A 541 14.73 13.38 -1.03
CA ARG A 541 13.36 13.83 -0.76
C ARG A 541 12.34 12.69 -0.89
N THR A 542 12.77 11.45 -0.68
CA THR A 542 11.85 10.31 -0.65
C THR A 542 10.91 10.38 0.55
N ALA A 543 9.61 10.26 0.32
CA ALA A 543 8.62 9.92 1.34
C ALA A 543 8.13 8.49 1.15
N ILE A 544 7.81 7.83 2.25
CA ILE A 544 7.38 6.44 2.27
C ILE A 544 6.04 6.25 2.98
N LEU A 545 5.38 5.14 2.68
CA LEU A 545 4.19 4.65 3.34
C LEU A 545 4.41 3.22 3.83
N ASP A 546 3.89 2.90 5.00
CA ASP A 546 3.93 1.57 5.61
C ASP A 546 2.57 0.87 5.55
N ASN A 547 2.48 -0.23 4.80
CA ASN A 547 1.27 -1.05 4.73
C ASN A 547 1.56 -2.46 5.29
N PHE A 548 1.24 -2.66 6.57
CA PHE A 548 1.44 -3.92 7.29
C PHE A 548 0.28 -4.89 7.08
N CYS A 549 0.56 -6.11 6.64
CA CYS A 549 -0.39 -7.22 6.62
C CYS A 549 0.16 -8.40 7.42
N ALA A 550 -0.63 -8.90 8.37
CA ALA A 550 -0.28 -10.10 9.12
C ALA A 550 -1.52 -10.93 9.50
N ALA A 551 -1.24 -12.16 9.93
CA ALA A 551 -2.20 -13.01 10.63
C ALA A 551 -2.63 -12.38 11.98
N SER A 552 -3.34 -13.13 12.83
CA SER A 552 -3.85 -12.64 14.10
C SER A 552 -2.73 -12.23 15.07
N PRO A 553 -2.63 -10.94 15.49
CA PRO A 553 -1.63 -10.47 16.45
C PRO A 553 -1.92 -10.94 17.88
N ARG A 554 -2.95 -11.77 18.09
CA ARG A 554 -3.17 -12.48 19.34
C ARG A 554 -2.13 -13.57 19.56
N ASP A 555 -1.55 -14.09 18.48
CA ASP A 555 -0.37 -14.94 18.55
C ASP A 555 0.87 -14.08 18.93
N PRO A 556 1.53 -14.37 20.06
CA PRO A 556 2.72 -13.63 20.46
C PRO A 556 3.86 -13.66 19.43
N GLU A 557 4.00 -14.72 18.63
CA GLU A 557 5.03 -14.78 17.58
C GLU A 557 4.72 -13.83 16.43
N VAL A 558 3.46 -13.78 15.97
CA VAL A 558 3.00 -12.81 14.95
C VAL A 558 3.19 -11.39 15.45
N MET A 559 2.82 -11.11 16.70
CA MET A 559 3.06 -9.81 17.33
C MET A 559 4.57 -9.49 17.43
N GLY A 560 5.41 -10.49 17.67
CA GLY A 560 6.87 -10.34 17.67
C GLY A 560 7.43 -9.98 16.30
N ASP A 561 6.92 -10.60 15.24
CA ASP A 561 7.29 -10.30 13.86
C ASP A 561 6.87 -8.86 13.47
N LEU A 562 5.69 -8.41 13.92
CA LEU A 562 5.25 -7.01 13.75
C LEU A 562 6.17 -6.02 14.46
N VAL A 563 6.60 -6.31 15.70
CA VAL A 563 7.55 -5.47 16.43
C VAL A 563 8.89 -5.37 15.69
N LEU A 564 9.41 -6.48 15.17
CA LEU A 564 10.66 -6.50 14.42
C LEU A 564 10.56 -5.72 13.10
N ALA A 565 9.46 -5.88 12.36
CA ALA A 565 9.23 -5.12 11.13
C ALA A 565 9.10 -3.62 11.41
N ALA A 566 8.38 -3.22 12.46
CA ALA A 566 8.25 -1.82 12.85
C ALA A 566 9.58 -1.19 13.32
N GLU A 567 10.43 -1.94 14.03
CA GLU A 567 11.80 -1.53 14.36
C GLU A 567 12.66 -1.36 13.11
N GLY A 568 12.57 -2.27 12.15
CA GLY A 568 13.28 -2.18 10.87
C GLY A 568 12.84 -0.97 10.05
N CYS A 569 11.53 -0.72 9.97
CA CYS A 569 10.97 0.48 9.33
C CYS A 569 11.55 1.77 9.93
N HIS A 570 11.60 1.88 11.26
CA HIS A 570 12.18 3.04 11.94
C HIS A 570 13.65 3.23 11.52
N ASP A 571 14.46 2.18 11.59
CA ASP A 571 15.89 2.27 11.33
C ASP A 571 16.19 2.58 9.86
N ALA A 572 15.45 1.99 8.93
CA ALA A 572 15.54 2.28 7.50
C ALA A 572 15.13 3.71 7.17
N ALA A 573 13.98 4.17 7.67
CA ALA A 573 13.53 5.55 7.48
C ALA A 573 14.56 6.56 8.00
N MET A 574 15.15 6.31 9.17
CA MET A 574 16.20 7.15 9.72
C MET A 574 17.48 7.13 8.89
N ALA A 575 17.88 5.98 8.34
CA ALA A 575 19.08 5.85 7.53
C ALA A 575 18.96 6.56 6.18
N TYR A 576 17.89 6.30 5.43
CA TYR A 576 17.63 6.94 4.13
C TYR A 576 17.14 8.39 4.26
N GLY A 577 16.76 8.81 5.46
CA GLY A 577 16.18 10.12 5.70
C GLY A 577 14.79 10.27 5.08
N ALA A 578 14.06 9.16 4.94
CA ALA A 578 12.78 9.05 4.27
C ALA A 578 11.64 8.96 5.30
N PRO A 579 10.88 10.05 5.54
CA PRO A 579 9.77 10.03 6.49
C PRO A 579 8.58 9.21 6.00
N PHE A 580 7.91 8.54 6.94
CA PHE A 580 6.56 8.02 6.74
C PHE A 580 5.55 9.16 6.72
N ILE A 581 4.78 9.28 5.65
CA ILE A 581 3.77 10.35 5.51
C ILE A 581 2.34 9.83 5.72
N SER A 582 2.13 8.54 5.47
CA SER A 582 0.86 7.82 5.59
C SER A 582 1.15 6.32 5.72
N GLY A 583 0.15 5.51 6.04
CA GLY A 583 0.26 4.05 6.10
C GLY A 583 -1.09 3.40 6.34
N LYS A 584 -1.11 2.08 6.50
CA LYS A 584 -2.26 1.28 6.91
C LYS A 584 -1.80 -0.03 7.55
N ASP A 585 -2.67 -0.63 8.34
CA ASP A 585 -2.53 -1.99 8.82
C ASP A 585 -3.77 -2.83 8.53
N SER A 586 -3.52 -4.10 8.21
CA SER A 586 -4.52 -5.15 8.07
C SER A 586 -4.06 -6.38 8.84
N PHE A 587 -4.81 -6.73 9.88
CA PHE A 587 -4.56 -7.91 10.70
C PHE A 587 -5.63 -8.97 10.51
N TYR A 588 -5.45 -10.12 11.15
CA TYR A 588 -6.40 -11.24 11.06
C TYR A 588 -6.53 -11.81 9.63
N ASN A 589 -5.48 -11.68 8.81
CA ASN A 589 -5.38 -12.32 7.50
C ASN A 589 -5.02 -13.81 7.68
N GLN A 590 -6.01 -14.61 8.06
CA GLN A 590 -5.92 -16.06 8.14
C GLN A 590 -7.32 -16.67 8.00
N ALA A 591 -7.38 -17.88 7.47
CA ALA A 591 -8.59 -18.69 7.34
C ALA A 591 -8.30 -20.13 7.77
N LYS A 592 -9.32 -20.98 7.81
CA LYS A 592 -9.13 -22.42 8.01
C LYS A 592 -9.05 -23.15 6.67
N ASP A 593 -8.13 -24.09 6.55
CA ASP A 593 -8.05 -24.98 5.38
C ASP A 593 -9.15 -26.06 5.40
N ALA A 594 -9.19 -26.90 4.35
CA ALA A 594 -10.20 -27.97 4.22
C ALA A 594 -10.14 -29.01 5.36
N ASP A 595 -9.00 -29.13 6.05
CA ASP A 595 -8.82 -29.98 7.24
C ASP A 595 -9.19 -29.26 8.55
N GLY A 596 -9.63 -28.00 8.48
CA GLY A 596 -9.98 -27.16 9.64
C GLY A 596 -8.78 -26.58 10.39
N ARG A 597 -7.57 -26.61 9.81
CA ARG A 597 -6.35 -26.04 10.42
C ARG A 597 -6.22 -24.57 10.06
N GLU A 598 -5.70 -23.77 10.99
CA GLU A 598 -5.41 -22.35 10.73
C GLU A 598 -4.34 -22.21 9.63
N TYR A 599 -4.62 -21.37 8.65
CA TYR A 599 -3.80 -21.10 7.49
C TYR A 599 -3.44 -19.60 7.45
N PRO A 600 -2.39 -19.18 8.18
CA PRO A 600 -1.99 -17.79 8.26
C PRO A 600 -1.16 -17.34 7.05
N ILE A 601 -1.35 -16.10 6.62
CA ILE A 601 -0.42 -15.47 5.67
C ILE A 601 0.98 -15.28 6.31
N PRO A 602 2.05 -15.22 5.51
CA PRO A 602 3.31 -14.67 5.99
C PRO A 602 3.16 -13.19 6.33
N ILE A 603 3.92 -12.70 7.31
CA ILE A 603 4.03 -11.26 7.54
C ILE A 603 4.47 -10.57 6.25
N SER A 604 3.73 -9.55 5.86
CA SER A 604 3.88 -8.86 4.58
C SER A 604 3.89 -7.37 4.83
N LEU A 605 4.91 -6.69 4.30
CA LEU A 605 5.07 -5.26 4.44
C LEU A 605 5.31 -4.65 3.07
N LEU A 606 4.34 -3.89 2.59
CA LEU A 606 4.49 -3.08 1.39
C LEU A 606 4.99 -1.69 1.80
N ILE A 607 6.17 -1.32 1.29
CA ILE A 607 6.66 0.05 1.36
C ILE A 607 6.36 0.71 0.03
N SER A 608 5.43 1.66 0.03
CA SER A 608 5.20 2.52 -1.14
C SER A 608 6.04 3.79 -0.99
N ALA A 609 6.66 4.26 -2.06
CA ALA A 609 7.56 5.40 -2.01
C ALA A 609 7.31 6.40 -3.13
N THR A 610 7.54 7.68 -2.84
CA THR A 610 7.54 8.74 -3.84
C THR A 610 8.68 9.72 -3.64
N ALA A 611 9.23 10.23 -4.74
CA ALA A 611 10.24 11.28 -4.75
C ALA A 611 10.04 12.23 -5.94
N PRO A 612 10.41 13.51 -5.82
CA PRO A 612 10.29 14.45 -6.91
C PRO A 612 11.31 14.16 -8.03
N VAL A 613 10.86 14.34 -9.27
CA VAL A 613 11.68 14.32 -10.49
C VAL A 613 11.71 15.76 -11.01
N PRO A 614 12.82 16.50 -10.84
CA PRO A 614 12.85 17.93 -11.17
C PRO A 614 12.56 18.25 -12.64
N ASP A 615 12.91 17.33 -13.55
CA ASP A 615 12.66 17.44 -14.98
C ASP A 615 12.47 16.04 -15.57
N VAL A 616 11.22 15.68 -15.89
CA VAL A 616 10.88 14.33 -16.37
C VAL A 616 11.56 13.96 -17.69
N ARG A 617 12.04 14.94 -18.48
CA ARG A 617 12.74 14.69 -19.75
C ARG A 617 14.13 14.09 -19.55
N LYS A 618 14.64 14.12 -18.32
CA LYS A 618 15.93 13.56 -17.91
C LYS A 618 15.77 12.28 -17.10
N ALA A 619 14.54 11.77 -16.97
CA ALA A 619 14.29 10.53 -16.27
C ALA A 619 14.90 9.36 -17.05
N LEU A 620 15.37 8.35 -16.32
CA LEU A 620 16.07 7.19 -16.85
C LEU A 620 15.14 5.97 -16.88
N THR A 621 15.45 5.01 -17.73
CA THR A 621 14.71 3.75 -17.88
C THR A 621 15.69 2.58 -17.92
N MET A 622 15.25 1.38 -17.58
CA MET A 622 16.15 0.22 -17.44
C MET A 622 16.76 -0.32 -18.73
N ASN A 623 16.11 -0.15 -19.87
CA ASN A 623 16.50 -0.87 -21.07
C ASN A 623 17.82 -0.35 -21.66
N PHE A 624 18.68 -1.24 -22.16
CA PHE A 624 19.93 -0.82 -22.80
C PHE A 624 19.70 0.15 -23.96
N LYS A 625 20.62 1.10 -24.12
CA LYS A 625 20.51 2.21 -25.06
C LYS A 625 21.44 2.08 -26.26
N GLU A 626 22.71 1.78 -26.03
CA GLU A 626 23.71 1.89 -27.08
C GLU A 626 24.85 0.86 -26.95
N PRO A 627 25.16 0.10 -28.02
CA PRO A 627 26.32 -0.78 -28.06
C PRO A 627 27.64 -0.08 -27.78
N GLY A 628 28.54 -0.77 -27.08
CA GLY A 628 29.84 -0.26 -26.69
C GLY A 628 29.84 0.61 -25.43
N ASN A 629 28.68 0.96 -24.87
CA ASN A 629 28.60 1.53 -23.53
C ASN A 629 29.04 0.49 -22.48
N ALA A 630 29.79 0.96 -21.49
CA ALA A 630 30.26 0.12 -20.39
C ALA A 630 29.12 -0.16 -19.40
N LEU A 631 29.09 -1.38 -18.87
CA LEU A 631 28.14 -1.83 -17.87
C LEU A 631 28.84 -1.90 -16.51
N TYR A 632 28.22 -1.30 -15.51
CA TYR A 632 28.72 -1.28 -14.15
C TYR A 632 27.73 -1.93 -13.18
N LEU A 633 28.24 -2.80 -12.31
CA LEU A 633 27.53 -3.21 -11.10
C LEU A 633 27.88 -2.24 -9.97
N ALA A 634 26.88 -1.53 -9.48
CA ALA A 634 26.97 -0.76 -8.25
C ALA A 634 26.44 -1.59 -7.08
N GLY A 635 27.14 -1.54 -5.94
CA GLY A 635 26.80 -2.29 -4.74
C GLY A 635 27.64 -3.55 -4.55
N LEU A 636 27.55 -4.15 -3.35
CA LEU A 636 28.33 -5.34 -2.98
C LEU A 636 27.42 -6.57 -2.99
N SER A 637 27.74 -7.57 -3.81
CA SER A 637 27.06 -8.88 -3.77
C SER A 637 27.43 -9.64 -2.50
N ARG A 638 26.42 -10.03 -1.71
CA ARG A 638 26.59 -10.70 -0.40
C ARG A 638 26.06 -12.13 -0.42
N ARG A 639 26.56 -12.94 0.52
CA ARG A 639 26.10 -14.32 0.71
C ARG A 639 24.67 -14.40 1.21
N GLY A 640 23.96 -15.45 0.79
CA GLY A 640 22.65 -15.83 1.31
C GLY A 640 21.56 -15.83 0.25
N MET A 641 20.75 -16.90 0.26
CA MET A 641 19.63 -17.12 -0.67
C MET A 641 18.27 -17.07 0.06
N GLY A 642 18.26 -16.71 1.35
CA GLY A 642 17.05 -16.66 2.16
C GLY A 642 16.04 -15.64 1.63
N GLY A 643 14.86 -16.13 1.25
CA GLY A 643 13.79 -15.33 0.66
C GLY A 643 13.87 -15.15 -0.85
N SER A 644 14.93 -15.64 -1.51
CA SER A 644 15.09 -15.51 -2.97
C SER A 644 14.16 -16.41 -3.77
N VAL A 645 13.81 -15.99 -4.99
CA VAL A 645 13.03 -16.78 -5.94
C VAL A 645 13.74 -18.08 -6.29
N TYR A 646 15.07 -18.05 -6.45
CA TYR A 646 15.84 -19.26 -6.69
C TYR A 646 15.66 -20.28 -5.56
N ASN A 647 15.72 -19.82 -4.30
CA ASN A 647 15.57 -20.73 -3.17
C ASN A 647 14.13 -21.23 -2.98
N ASP A 648 13.11 -20.43 -3.34
CA ASP A 648 11.71 -20.87 -3.38
C ASP A 648 11.50 -21.99 -4.42
N MET A 649 12.11 -21.84 -5.59
CA MET A 649 11.99 -22.78 -6.70
C MET A 649 12.79 -24.08 -6.49
N SER A 650 14.02 -23.99 -5.97
CA SER A 650 14.97 -25.11 -6.00
C SER A 650 15.27 -25.75 -4.64
N PHE A 651 14.83 -25.13 -3.54
CA PHE A 651 15.19 -25.54 -2.18
C PHE A 651 16.71 -25.72 -2.00
N SER A 652 17.48 -24.66 -2.33
CA SER A 652 18.95 -24.68 -2.42
C SER A 652 19.72 -25.13 -1.17
N GLY A 653 19.03 -25.29 -0.03
CA GLY A 653 19.62 -25.63 1.27
C GLY A 653 20.21 -24.43 2.02
N ASN A 654 20.08 -23.21 1.48
CA ASN A 654 20.54 -21.97 2.09
C ASN A 654 19.35 -21.02 2.32
N ASN A 655 19.06 -20.70 3.57
CA ASN A 655 18.03 -19.72 3.93
C ASN A 655 18.64 -18.54 4.72
N LEU A 656 19.93 -18.28 4.55
CA LEU A 656 20.58 -17.10 5.12
C LEU A 656 20.06 -15.85 4.40
N VAL A 657 19.49 -14.91 5.17
CA VAL A 657 19.10 -13.60 4.65
C VAL A 657 20.34 -12.71 4.52
N SER A 658 20.53 -12.12 3.34
CA SER A 658 21.61 -11.17 3.10
C SER A 658 21.43 -9.90 3.95
N PRO A 659 22.43 -9.47 4.74
CA PRO A 659 22.31 -8.25 5.53
C PRO A 659 22.41 -6.99 4.67
N LEU A 660 21.65 -5.95 5.04
CA LEU A 660 21.77 -4.61 4.46
C LEU A 660 22.67 -3.69 5.30
N ASP A 661 23.70 -3.10 4.68
CA ASP A 661 24.44 -1.97 5.22
C ASP A 661 23.88 -0.66 4.65
N MET A 662 22.91 -0.08 5.36
CA MET A 662 22.22 1.13 4.92
C MET A 662 23.15 2.34 4.82
N LYS A 663 24.20 2.43 5.64
CA LYS A 663 25.14 3.56 5.59
C LYS A 663 25.96 3.52 4.30
N ALA A 664 26.35 2.32 3.87
CA ALA A 664 27.01 2.13 2.58
C ALA A 664 26.05 2.42 1.42
N ALA A 665 24.81 1.92 1.48
CA ALA A 665 23.78 2.14 0.45
C ALA A 665 23.48 3.63 0.24
N VAL A 666 23.25 4.40 1.32
CA VAL A 666 22.98 5.84 1.24
C VAL A 666 24.13 6.61 0.58
N LYS A 667 25.39 6.28 0.92
CA LYS A 667 26.57 6.90 0.29
C LYS A 667 26.66 6.56 -1.20
N LEU A 668 26.37 5.31 -1.55
CA LEU A 668 26.33 4.85 -2.94
C LEU A 668 25.27 5.63 -3.72
N TYR A 669 24.02 5.66 -3.24
CA TYR A 669 22.90 6.30 -3.93
C TYR A 669 23.12 7.79 -4.12
N ALA A 670 23.69 8.48 -3.13
CA ALA A 670 24.03 9.89 -3.26
C ALA A 670 25.08 10.16 -4.34
N ALA A 671 26.05 9.26 -4.56
CA ALA A 671 27.05 9.39 -5.62
C ALA A 671 26.47 9.03 -7.00
N LEU A 672 25.67 7.97 -7.08
CA LEU A 672 24.98 7.57 -8.30
C LEU A 672 24.02 8.65 -8.79
N LEU A 673 23.23 9.26 -7.90
CA LEU A 673 22.34 10.37 -8.27
C LEU A 673 23.13 11.57 -8.85
N LYS A 674 24.32 11.86 -8.31
CA LYS A 674 25.19 12.90 -8.88
C LYS A 674 25.67 12.53 -10.28
N ALA A 675 26.04 11.27 -10.52
CA ALA A 675 26.45 10.79 -11.83
C ALA A 675 25.29 10.81 -12.85
N MET A 676 24.09 10.41 -12.44
CA MET A 676 22.87 10.51 -13.25
C MET A 676 22.58 11.97 -13.62
N ARG A 677 22.71 12.90 -12.68
CA ARG A 677 22.53 14.35 -12.92
C ARG A 677 23.58 14.97 -13.84
N ALA A 678 24.79 14.43 -13.80
CA ALA A 678 25.87 14.81 -14.72
C ALA A 678 25.65 14.25 -16.14
N GLY A 679 24.59 13.47 -16.37
CA GLY A 679 24.30 12.83 -17.64
C GLY A 679 25.31 11.73 -17.98
N CYS A 680 25.87 11.05 -16.98
CA CYS A 680 26.82 9.97 -17.19
C CYS A 680 26.14 8.60 -17.43
N VAL A 681 24.90 8.44 -16.98
CA VAL A 681 24.18 7.16 -16.97
C VAL A 681 23.11 7.19 -18.06
N ALA A 682 23.09 6.19 -18.93
CA ALA A 682 22.13 6.03 -20.02
C ALA A 682 20.91 5.18 -19.60
N ALA A 683 21.16 4.15 -18.80
CA ALA A 683 20.14 3.24 -18.26
C ALA A 683 20.54 2.78 -16.86
N ALA A 684 19.55 2.47 -16.03
CA ALA A 684 19.75 1.94 -14.68
C ALA A 684 18.62 0.97 -14.34
N HIS A 685 18.97 -0.16 -13.73
CA HIS A 685 18.01 -1.15 -13.27
C HIS A 685 18.46 -1.73 -11.92
N ASP A 686 17.50 -1.96 -11.02
CA ASP A 686 17.75 -2.52 -9.71
C ASP A 686 18.02 -4.04 -9.77
N VAL A 687 18.81 -4.56 -8.82
CA VAL A 687 19.01 -6.00 -8.68
C VAL A 687 18.12 -6.51 -7.54
N SER A 688 16.99 -7.09 -7.92
CA SER A 688 15.89 -7.54 -7.05
C SER A 688 15.58 -9.03 -7.30
N GLN A 689 14.32 -9.40 -7.56
CA GLN A 689 13.88 -10.79 -7.68
C GLN A 689 14.58 -11.50 -8.84
N GLY A 690 15.14 -12.69 -8.58
CA GLY A 690 15.92 -13.44 -9.55
C GLY A 690 17.38 -12.99 -9.72
N GLY A 691 17.78 -11.87 -9.11
CA GLY A 691 19.16 -11.42 -9.02
C GLY A 691 19.75 -10.87 -10.32
N LEU A 692 21.08 -10.72 -10.34
CA LEU A 692 21.84 -10.04 -11.39
C LEU A 692 21.59 -10.61 -12.79
N GLY A 693 21.47 -11.93 -12.92
CA GLY A 693 21.22 -12.59 -14.20
C GLY A 693 19.89 -12.17 -14.83
N VAL A 694 18.83 -12.07 -14.01
CA VAL A 694 17.50 -11.62 -14.45
C VAL A 694 17.54 -10.13 -14.81
N THR A 695 18.11 -9.29 -13.95
CA THR A 695 18.28 -7.84 -14.22
C THR A 695 18.95 -7.60 -15.58
N LEU A 696 20.06 -8.29 -15.86
CA LEU A 696 20.78 -8.14 -17.12
C LEU A 696 19.99 -8.66 -18.33
N ALA A 697 19.23 -9.75 -18.17
CA ALA A 697 18.35 -10.25 -19.22
C ALA A 697 17.24 -9.24 -19.54
N GLU A 698 16.60 -8.67 -18.52
CA GLU A 698 15.53 -7.67 -18.66
C GLU A 698 16.03 -6.41 -19.37
N MET A 699 17.18 -5.87 -18.96
CA MET A 699 17.79 -4.73 -19.64
C MET A 699 18.11 -5.03 -21.11
N ALA A 700 18.63 -6.23 -21.38
CA ALA A 700 19.04 -6.66 -22.72
C ALA A 700 17.86 -6.80 -23.68
N PHE A 701 16.87 -7.63 -23.35
CA PHE A 701 15.78 -7.89 -24.28
C PHE A 701 14.82 -6.72 -24.46
N ALA A 702 14.68 -5.83 -23.46
CA ALA A 702 13.89 -4.61 -23.57
C ALA A 702 14.62 -3.53 -24.40
N GLY A 703 15.95 -3.54 -24.37
CA GLY A 703 16.79 -2.67 -25.19
C GLY A 703 16.92 -3.16 -26.63
N GLY A 704 16.79 -4.47 -26.84
CA GLY A 704 17.08 -5.11 -28.13
C GLY A 704 18.58 -5.25 -28.40
N PHE A 705 19.40 -5.21 -27.34
CA PHE A 705 20.86 -5.32 -27.40
C PHE A 705 21.33 -6.44 -26.48
N GLY A 706 22.38 -7.18 -26.87
CA GLY A 706 23.02 -8.13 -25.97
C GLY A 706 24.04 -7.48 -25.05
N ALA A 707 24.79 -8.30 -24.34
CA ALA A 707 25.92 -7.85 -23.54
C ALA A 707 27.00 -8.94 -23.41
N ARG A 708 28.25 -8.51 -23.35
CA ARG A 708 29.41 -9.36 -23.02
C ARG A 708 29.90 -9.00 -21.63
N LEU A 709 29.94 -9.98 -20.74
CA LEU A 709 30.13 -9.75 -19.32
C LEU A 709 31.31 -10.56 -18.76
N ASP A 710 32.13 -9.91 -17.95
CA ASP A 710 33.09 -10.58 -17.06
C ASP A 710 32.78 -10.21 -15.61
N LEU A 711 32.19 -11.17 -14.90
CA LEU A 711 31.75 -11.01 -13.52
C LEU A 711 32.88 -11.21 -12.50
N ALA A 712 34.12 -11.52 -12.95
CA ALA A 712 35.26 -11.58 -12.04
C ALA A 712 35.61 -10.21 -11.42
N GLY A 713 35.27 -9.12 -12.12
CA GLY A 713 35.42 -7.75 -11.64
C GLY A 713 34.35 -7.30 -10.65
N ALA A 714 33.23 -8.04 -10.53
CA ALA A 714 32.08 -7.64 -9.72
C ALA A 714 32.46 -7.51 -8.24
N ALA A 715 32.08 -6.40 -7.61
CA ALA A 715 32.22 -6.23 -6.17
C ALA A 715 31.40 -7.28 -5.41
N ALA A 716 32.06 -8.22 -4.75
CA ALA A 716 31.44 -9.32 -4.03
C ALA A 716 32.13 -9.64 -2.71
N GLU A 717 31.38 -10.21 -1.76
CA GLU A 717 31.93 -10.80 -0.55
C GLU A 717 32.89 -11.96 -0.89
N LYS A 718 33.94 -12.13 -0.08
CA LYS A 718 34.93 -13.18 -0.33
C LYS A 718 34.30 -14.58 -0.29
N GLY A 719 34.59 -15.36 -1.33
CA GLY A 719 34.16 -16.76 -1.45
C GLY A 719 32.67 -16.93 -1.77
N LEU A 720 32.03 -15.89 -2.32
CA LEU A 720 30.71 -15.98 -2.90
C LEU A 720 30.71 -17.04 -4.03
N THR A 721 29.68 -17.87 -4.07
CA THR A 721 29.50 -18.80 -5.19
C THR A 721 29.04 -18.05 -6.45
N ARG A 722 29.20 -18.64 -7.62
CA ARG A 722 28.76 -18.04 -8.90
C ARG A 722 27.23 -17.99 -8.95
N LEU A 723 26.59 -18.99 -8.35
CA LEU A 723 25.15 -19.05 -8.16
C LEU A 723 24.64 -17.87 -7.30
N GLU A 724 25.27 -17.58 -6.16
CA GLU A 724 24.93 -16.40 -5.34
C GLU A 724 25.22 -15.08 -6.06
N LEU A 725 26.30 -15.01 -6.84
CA LEU A 725 26.63 -13.82 -7.62
C LEU A 725 25.56 -13.51 -8.68
N LEU A 726 25.11 -14.54 -9.41
CA LEU A 726 24.13 -14.41 -10.49
C LEU A 726 22.69 -14.28 -9.98
N PHE A 727 22.29 -15.08 -8.99
CA PHE A 727 20.88 -15.27 -8.62
C PHE A 727 20.59 -15.01 -7.14
N GLY A 728 21.59 -14.61 -6.36
CA GLY A 728 21.36 -14.07 -5.03
C GLY A 728 20.69 -12.70 -5.12
N GLU A 729 19.77 -12.42 -4.19
CA GLU A 729 18.95 -11.21 -4.16
C GLU A 729 19.43 -10.22 -3.07
N SER A 730 20.76 -10.17 -2.84
CA SER A 730 21.32 -9.24 -1.86
C SER A 730 20.99 -7.77 -2.22
N PRO A 731 20.56 -6.96 -1.22
CA PRO A 731 20.03 -5.61 -1.44
C PRO A 731 21.13 -4.60 -1.79
N ALA A 732 20.74 -3.36 -2.10
CA ALA A 732 21.61 -2.24 -2.43
C ALA A 732 22.54 -2.45 -3.63
N ARG A 733 22.04 -3.12 -4.67
CA ARG A 733 22.72 -3.35 -5.96
C ARG A 733 21.93 -2.86 -7.17
N LEU A 734 22.61 -2.26 -8.14
CA LEU A 734 22.03 -1.79 -9.40
C LEU A 734 23.00 -2.05 -10.56
N VAL A 735 22.46 -2.30 -11.74
CA VAL A 735 23.22 -2.30 -13.00
C VAL A 735 23.04 -0.94 -13.67
N LEU A 736 24.14 -0.37 -14.16
CA LEU A 736 24.19 0.92 -14.84
C LEU A 736 24.83 0.76 -16.22
N GLU A 737 24.19 1.32 -17.23
CA GLU A 737 24.82 1.59 -18.52
C GLU A 737 25.42 3.00 -18.49
N VAL A 738 26.73 3.11 -18.69
CA VAL A 738 27.46 4.38 -18.61
C VAL A 738 27.80 4.84 -20.02
N ILE A 739 27.48 6.10 -20.31
CA ILE A 739 27.78 6.74 -21.59
C ILE A 739 29.30 6.80 -21.76
N LYS A 740 29.79 6.21 -22.85
CA LYS A 740 31.22 6.04 -23.13
C LYS A 740 32.04 7.33 -23.00
N GLU A 741 31.55 8.44 -23.53
CA GLU A 741 32.25 9.74 -23.49
C GLU A 741 32.28 10.36 -22.09
N LYS A 742 31.48 9.83 -21.15
CA LYS A 742 31.31 10.32 -19.79
C LYS A 742 31.87 9.38 -18.73
N GLU A 743 32.44 8.25 -19.12
CA GLU A 743 32.93 7.23 -18.20
C GLU A 743 33.99 7.75 -17.21
N THR A 744 34.92 8.59 -17.68
CA THR A 744 35.93 9.20 -16.78
C THR A 744 35.28 10.09 -15.72
N GLU A 745 34.24 10.83 -16.09
CA GLU A 745 33.48 11.67 -15.16
C GLU A 745 32.69 10.81 -14.17
N PHE A 746 32.05 9.75 -14.66
CA PHE A 746 31.37 8.74 -13.84
C PHE A 746 32.29 8.16 -12.77
N LEU A 747 33.44 7.60 -13.17
CA LEU A 747 34.42 6.98 -12.27
C LEU A 747 34.94 7.95 -11.21
N ARG A 748 35.10 9.24 -11.57
CA ARG A 748 35.46 10.29 -10.60
C ARG A 748 34.37 10.50 -9.55
N LEU A 749 33.10 10.47 -9.94
CA LEU A 749 31.96 10.70 -9.04
C LEU A 749 31.70 9.51 -8.10
N VAL A 750 31.99 8.29 -8.54
CA VAL A 750 31.79 7.06 -7.75
C VAL A 750 33.06 6.56 -7.07
N LYS A 751 34.16 7.32 -7.13
CA LYS A 751 35.48 6.91 -6.60
C LYS A 751 35.40 6.44 -5.14
N GLY A 752 35.95 5.25 -4.88
CA GLY A 752 36.03 4.65 -3.54
C GLY A 752 34.75 3.97 -3.07
N LEU A 753 33.74 3.85 -3.94
CA LEU A 753 32.51 3.09 -3.70
C LEU A 753 32.59 1.74 -4.43
N PRO A 754 31.79 0.73 -4.02
CA PRO A 754 31.75 -0.57 -4.69
C PRO A 754 30.99 -0.45 -6.02
N VAL A 755 31.63 0.15 -7.02
CA VAL A 755 31.11 0.30 -8.37
C VAL A 755 32.17 -0.24 -9.33
N THR A 756 31.85 -1.33 -10.01
CA THR A 756 32.80 -2.11 -10.80
C THR A 756 32.26 -2.34 -12.20
N GLU A 757 33.10 -2.15 -13.20
CA GLU A 757 32.79 -2.55 -14.57
C GLU A 757 32.61 -4.08 -14.61
N ILE A 758 31.56 -4.52 -15.30
CA ILE A 758 31.21 -5.93 -15.45
C ILE A 758 31.10 -6.34 -16.91
N GLY A 759 31.33 -5.44 -17.86
CA GLY A 759 31.22 -5.71 -19.29
C GLY A 759 30.75 -4.51 -20.10
N TYR A 760 30.16 -4.77 -21.27
CA TYR A 760 29.64 -3.75 -22.17
C TYR A 760 28.42 -4.24 -22.96
N VAL A 761 27.61 -3.28 -23.43
CA VAL A 761 26.46 -3.52 -24.31
C VAL A 761 26.95 -3.95 -25.69
N SER A 762 26.31 -4.95 -26.28
CA SER A 762 26.71 -5.56 -27.56
C SER A 762 25.60 -5.46 -28.60
N GLU A 763 25.97 -5.31 -29.88
CA GLU A 763 25.03 -5.43 -31.01
C GLU A 763 24.52 -6.85 -31.20
N ASP A 764 25.37 -7.86 -30.92
CA ASP A 764 24.96 -9.25 -30.97
C ASP A 764 23.79 -9.49 -30.00
N PRO A 765 22.69 -10.16 -30.42
CA PRO A 765 21.51 -10.39 -29.58
C PRO A 765 21.72 -11.53 -28.57
N VAL A 766 22.86 -11.50 -27.87
CA VAL A 766 23.31 -12.55 -26.97
C VAL A 766 23.72 -11.94 -25.64
N LEU A 767 23.26 -12.56 -24.55
CA LEU A 767 23.78 -12.33 -23.21
C LEU A 767 24.85 -13.38 -22.90
N ASP A 768 26.11 -12.97 -22.86
CA ASP A 768 27.26 -13.86 -22.65
C ASP A 768 27.99 -13.47 -21.37
N ALA A 769 27.95 -14.35 -20.38
CA ALA A 769 28.52 -14.12 -19.07
C ALA A 769 29.65 -15.10 -18.77
N ALA A 770 30.78 -14.55 -18.32
CA ALA A 770 31.93 -15.29 -17.84
C ALA A 770 32.36 -14.83 -16.44
N PHE A 771 33.20 -15.62 -15.79
CA PHE A 771 33.96 -15.29 -14.59
C PHE A 771 35.43 -15.56 -14.89
N GLY A 772 36.14 -14.56 -15.41
CA GLY A 772 37.46 -14.74 -15.99
C GLY A 772 37.43 -15.79 -17.11
N PRO A 773 38.18 -16.90 -17.03
CA PRO A 773 38.18 -17.92 -18.07
C PRO A 773 36.96 -18.86 -18.03
N GLU A 774 36.17 -18.86 -16.95
CA GLU A 774 35.01 -19.73 -16.79
C GLU A 774 33.79 -19.11 -17.49
N ARG A 775 33.35 -19.69 -18.62
CA ARG A 775 32.08 -19.26 -19.23
C ARG A 775 30.91 -19.79 -18.41
N LEU A 776 30.07 -18.89 -17.90
CA LEU A 776 28.91 -19.23 -17.07
C LEU A 776 27.70 -19.60 -17.94
N PHE A 777 27.38 -18.77 -18.93
CA PHE A 777 26.34 -19.03 -19.93
C PHE A 777 26.48 -18.11 -21.15
N CYS A 778 25.80 -18.47 -22.24
CA CYS A 778 25.65 -17.65 -23.44
C CYS A 778 24.27 -17.94 -24.03
N GLU A 779 23.38 -16.95 -23.96
CA GLU A 779 21.96 -17.14 -24.28
C GLU A 779 21.45 -16.08 -25.26
N ASP A 780 20.61 -16.50 -26.19
CA ASP A 780 19.92 -15.59 -27.11
C ASP A 780 18.87 -14.77 -26.33
N ILE A 781 18.89 -13.44 -26.50
CA ILE A 781 18.01 -12.55 -25.73
C ILE A 781 16.53 -12.73 -26.08
N ASN A 782 16.20 -13.18 -27.29
CA ASN A 782 14.82 -13.48 -27.66
C ASN A 782 14.35 -14.78 -27.01
N ALA A 783 15.21 -15.79 -26.93
CA ALA A 783 14.90 -17.02 -26.20
C ALA A 783 14.68 -16.76 -24.70
N LEU A 784 15.44 -15.82 -24.10
CA LEU A 784 15.22 -15.37 -22.73
C LEU A 784 13.89 -14.62 -22.60
N LYS A 785 13.61 -13.68 -23.53
CA LYS A 785 12.35 -12.93 -23.57
C LYS A 785 11.13 -13.83 -23.71
N ASP A 786 11.21 -14.87 -24.54
CA ASP A 786 10.11 -15.82 -24.74
C ASP A 786 9.78 -16.59 -23.45
N ARG A 787 10.78 -16.87 -22.61
CA ARG A 787 10.56 -17.43 -21.27
C ARG A 787 9.93 -16.42 -20.33
N TRP A 788 10.41 -15.19 -20.35
CA TRP A 788 9.88 -14.10 -19.52
C TRP A 788 8.45 -13.70 -19.89
N LYS A 789 8.07 -13.76 -21.17
CA LYS A 789 6.73 -13.45 -21.69
C LYS A 789 5.66 -14.48 -21.36
N ARG A 790 5.93 -15.42 -20.45
CA ARG A 790 4.88 -16.27 -19.87
C ARG A 790 3.79 -15.37 -19.29
N GLU A 791 2.60 -15.43 -19.85
CA GLU A 791 1.45 -14.67 -19.36
C GLU A 791 0.85 -15.33 -18.12
N LEU A 792 0.29 -14.49 -17.24
CA LEU A 792 -0.33 -14.91 -15.97
C LEU A 792 -1.86 -15.03 -16.05
N LEU A 793 -2.46 -14.45 -17.10
CA LEU A 793 -3.90 -14.41 -17.34
C LEU A 793 -4.21 -14.89 -18.75
#